data_AF-A0A8J5T803-F1
#
_entry.id   AF-A0A8J5T803-F1
#
_cell.length_a   1.000
_cell.length_b   1.000
_cell.length_c   1.000
_cell.angle_alpha   90.00
_cell.angle_beta   90.00
_cell.angle_gamma   90.00
#
_symmetry.space_group_name_H-M   'P 1'
#
loop_
_entity.id
_entity.type
_entity.pdbx_description
1 polymer ?
#
loop_
_entity_poly.entity_id
_entity_poly.type
_entity_poly.pdbx_seq_one_letter_code
_entity_poly.pdbx_strand_id
1 'polypeptide(L)'
;MNIREVGRLPGLRGTLWRRESLCDLLHASRLVPPIRALVPACYALPAHITYLTAAAHALPDTAQWVVKASHSGKGVAVVDNRKLLEDLRDKRLGSGQMVQVHWGPPLQVLGVSVSVRLYLLLGSLQPLRAHVHTHGEVVFRHPPARGYAKIQDRVWTWSELVSWVGRTSGEEAMRAMVGHTEAVLVTLALAADLLLPPKVHNLKKASRRYRCEGCYQLLGVDLVYNSTFYPAVLGVSGQPDLSFTSADLDAHNAHAVGRIQVARDVMTLLTRDVQVASQVNEALTEAADNLGVVGVDCLISHELCLTQPDLEYLLETRRENGQLTTDIKNELLSGVTALDIRTPGREDISFNPRKNPFRLQEIYTNSKNKWLQFNDSYTLKNKMTPSETVMGSREYSDQPPDVTTHTQKKAKRVGFTMVYPSPVGRIYDQVIGDLYHAVSTNTSTAFAPAAYLLTDLHGLVTSLEAHHRPLPPGVSPMLDSHDLEQNEDIHEKWLRHQESTKDRCMQDPTTAPYLQRIILVPDITLTPTFTPLVTSYWGEVEYGVIMVEVTGVALNCQAEARLDDKFGPSTLVNYTLGLGENRVPLAVVDIGHSEPWTLNTYTIHLTRRPPPVPSPDVTSLPHQVCGLKQECELRISPSEPCSLSIESSFNSWRVFLSHSQSLPACHQGDAHGRWVLPCASCVERVLCDWSKAVWQPFSCTHSALTTHHLRHCLHGKTLVFLGDSTNRGMLYALVERLNGTLTSWDKTHDLRVIRGVNDGHTTFAFAYYPKFWLPSNHRPVFDQTLYQLLLRAGPLRNSSNTVVVVGGVHWVAAQHLHMVSSALHRKGLQGAQVILKTLGAGFHVAAPGVHTVSMRDHSRLLDHSKYLASFAHHRGYQVVDTFNMTAARYRHFLQGKCACHFHQVVARRGAGGETQYRVEGEINAVYTNILANAICSHQLPAR
;
A
#
# COMPACT_ATOMS: atom_id res chain seq x y z
N MET A 1 -4.82 14.97 -32.23
CA MET A 1 -3.99 15.18 -31.02
C MET A 1 -2.53 15.25 -31.46
N ASN A 2 -1.80 16.28 -31.03
CA ASN A 2 -0.35 16.39 -31.26
C ASN A 2 0.40 15.46 -30.29
N ILE A 3 0.58 14.19 -30.64
CA ILE A 3 1.36 13.25 -29.82
C ILE A 3 2.84 13.48 -30.14
N ARG A 4 3.53 14.29 -29.33
CA ARG A 4 5.00 14.36 -29.35
C ARG A 4 5.54 13.36 -28.36
N GLU A 5 5.85 12.16 -28.82
CA GLU A 5 6.55 11.19 -27.97
C GLU A 5 8.05 11.48 -27.96
N VAL A 6 8.66 11.44 -26.78
CA VAL A 6 10.08 11.69 -26.59
C VAL A 6 10.73 10.39 -26.11
N GLY A 7 11.59 9.80 -26.94
CA GLY A 7 12.33 8.57 -26.63
C GLY A 7 13.46 8.76 -25.60
N ARG A 8 13.25 9.58 -24.56
CA ARG A 8 14.17 9.80 -23.45
C ARG A 8 13.40 10.12 -22.17
N LEU A 9 13.65 9.35 -21.12
CA LEU A 9 13.21 9.66 -19.76
C LEU A 9 14.32 10.45 -19.02
N PRO A 10 14.07 11.72 -18.62
CA PRO A 10 15.07 12.52 -17.92
C PRO A 10 15.48 11.93 -16.56
N GLY A 11 16.73 12.14 -16.18
CA GLY A 11 17.32 11.59 -14.95
C GLY A 11 17.82 10.14 -15.10
N LEU A 12 17.25 9.34 -15.99
CA LEU A 12 17.62 7.92 -16.15
C LEU A 12 19.10 7.71 -16.50
N ARG A 13 19.69 8.66 -17.24
CA ARG A 13 21.13 8.62 -17.57
C ARG A 13 22.02 8.65 -16.32
N GLY A 14 21.64 9.46 -15.32
CA GLY A 14 22.38 9.64 -14.06
C GLY A 14 21.99 8.64 -12.97
N THR A 15 21.22 7.60 -13.32
CA THR A 15 20.74 6.60 -12.36
C THR A 15 20.99 5.17 -12.83
N LEU A 16 20.67 4.83 -14.08
CA LEU A 16 20.86 3.46 -14.61
C LEU A 16 21.87 3.36 -15.76
N TRP A 17 21.89 4.34 -16.67
CA TRP A 17 22.69 4.21 -17.91
C TRP A 17 24.19 4.37 -17.66
N ARG A 18 24.61 5.34 -16.84
CA ARG A 18 26.01 5.50 -16.49
C ARG A 18 26.42 4.35 -15.58
N ARG A 19 27.50 3.65 -15.94
CA ARG A 19 28.03 2.53 -15.15
C ARG A 19 28.27 2.93 -13.69
N GLU A 20 28.92 4.07 -13.46
CA GLU A 20 29.13 4.64 -12.12
C GLU A 20 27.81 4.86 -11.40
N SER A 21 26.83 5.48 -12.05
CA SER A 21 25.53 5.77 -11.46
C SER A 21 24.71 4.52 -11.13
N LEU A 22 24.77 3.48 -11.97
CA LEU A 22 24.21 2.17 -11.65
C LEU A 22 24.88 1.61 -10.40
N CYS A 23 26.20 1.75 -10.29
CA CYS A 23 26.94 1.31 -9.13
C CYS A 23 26.61 2.09 -7.85
N ASP A 24 26.47 3.41 -7.95
CA ASP A 24 26.06 4.28 -6.85
C ASP A 24 24.64 3.96 -6.38
N LEU A 25 23.73 3.72 -7.33
CA LEU A 25 22.37 3.30 -7.06
C LEU A 25 22.37 2.03 -6.19
N LEU A 26 23.15 1.05 -6.60
CA LEU A 26 23.24 -0.22 -5.90
C LEU A 26 23.92 -0.06 -4.55
N HIS A 27 24.97 0.77 -4.44
CA HIS A 27 25.63 1.05 -3.17
C HIS A 27 24.67 1.69 -2.16
N ALA A 28 23.82 2.62 -2.62
CA ALA A 28 22.78 3.24 -1.80
C ALA A 28 21.66 2.27 -1.42
N SER A 29 21.43 1.23 -2.23
CA SER A 29 20.37 0.24 -2.05
C SER A 29 20.86 -1.12 -1.52
N ARG A 30 22.10 -1.22 -1.01
CA ARG A 30 22.70 -2.48 -0.50
C ARG A 30 21.98 -3.09 0.71
N LEU A 31 21.18 -2.28 1.40
CA LEU A 31 20.36 -2.70 2.54
C LEU A 31 19.05 -3.39 2.11
N VAL A 32 18.73 -3.38 0.82
CA VAL A 32 17.54 -4.05 0.25
C VAL A 32 18.00 -5.38 -0.37
N PRO A 33 17.72 -6.54 0.25
CA PRO A 33 18.26 -7.83 -0.19
C PRO A 33 17.98 -8.18 -1.67
N PRO A 34 16.77 -7.96 -2.22
CA PRO A 34 16.48 -8.21 -3.64
C PRO A 34 17.34 -7.40 -4.62
N ILE A 35 17.82 -6.22 -4.21
CA ILE A 35 18.67 -5.34 -5.04
C ILE A 35 20.14 -5.68 -4.89
N ARG A 36 20.54 -6.19 -3.72
CA ARG A 36 21.91 -6.61 -3.43
C ARG A 36 22.41 -7.71 -4.36
N ALA A 37 21.53 -8.64 -4.76
CA ALA A 37 21.86 -9.72 -5.70
C ALA A 37 21.76 -9.31 -7.18
N LEU A 38 21.20 -8.13 -7.48
CA LEU A 38 20.89 -7.70 -8.85
C LEU A 38 22.14 -7.49 -9.72
N VAL A 39 23.22 -7.01 -9.12
CA VAL A 39 24.47 -6.64 -9.79
C VAL A 39 25.66 -7.08 -8.95
N PRO A 40 26.73 -7.62 -9.56
CA PRO A 40 27.94 -7.96 -8.81
C PRO A 40 28.51 -6.73 -8.10
N ALA A 41 28.97 -6.91 -6.86
CA ALA A 41 29.50 -5.82 -6.03
C ALA A 41 30.50 -4.95 -6.81
N CYS A 42 30.20 -3.66 -6.91
CA CYS A 42 30.96 -2.71 -7.72
C CYS A 42 31.34 -1.48 -6.91
N TYR A 43 32.36 -0.76 -7.39
CA TYR A 43 32.96 0.42 -6.77
C TYR A 43 33.32 1.42 -7.86
N ALA A 44 32.76 2.64 -7.79
CA ALA A 44 33.01 3.73 -8.73
C ALA A 44 34.10 4.66 -8.16
N LEU A 45 35.14 4.93 -8.94
CA LEU A 45 36.30 5.71 -8.47
C LEU A 45 36.25 7.17 -8.97
N PRO A 46 36.61 8.15 -8.12
CA PRO A 46 37.28 7.97 -6.81
C PRO A 46 36.33 7.83 -5.61
N ALA A 47 35.01 8.00 -5.78
CA ALA A 47 34.05 8.09 -4.69
C ALA A 47 34.06 6.88 -3.73
N HIS A 48 34.27 5.67 -4.25
CA HIS A 48 34.25 4.44 -3.48
C HIS A 48 35.63 3.84 -3.20
N ILE A 49 36.72 4.61 -3.34
CA ILE A 49 38.08 4.07 -3.19
C ILE A 49 38.32 3.47 -1.80
N THR A 50 37.80 4.10 -0.74
CA THR A 50 37.91 3.60 0.64
C THR A 50 37.17 2.28 0.83
N TYR A 51 35.95 2.17 0.29
CA TYR A 51 35.13 0.96 0.36
C TYR A 51 35.73 -0.18 -0.48
N LEU A 52 36.32 0.15 -1.63
CA LEU A 52 37.03 -0.81 -2.48
C LEU A 52 38.25 -1.38 -1.76
N THR A 53 39.07 -0.51 -1.16
CA THR A 53 40.26 -0.94 -0.40
C THR A 53 39.86 -1.85 0.77
N ALA A 54 38.82 -1.49 1.53
CA ALA A 54 38.32 -2.33 2.62
C ALA A 54 37.82 -3.70 2.11
N ALA A 55 37.08 -3.73 1.00
CA ALA A 55 36.60 -4.98 0.40
C ALA A 55 37.73 -5.86 -0.16
N ALA A 56 38.73 -5.25 -0.80
CA ALA A 56 39.91 -5.96 -1.30
C ALA A 56 40.74 -6.58 -0.17
N HIS A 57 40.89 -5.88 0.97
CA HIS A 57 41.56 -6.45 2.16
C HIS A 57 40.77 -7.59 2.82
N ALA A 58 39.45 -7.63 2.66
CA ALA A 58 38.59 -8.67 3.22
C ALA A 58 38.49 -9.95 2.36
N LEU A 59 39.00 -9.92 1.13
CA LEU A 59 38.95 -11.03 0.17
C LEU A 59 40.32 -11.72 0.04
N PRO A 60 40.35 -13.03 -0.27
CA PRO A 60 41.61 -13.76 -0.46
C PRO A 60 42.38 -13.27 -1.68
N ASP A 61 43.71 -13.48 -1.70
CA ASP A 61 44.60 -13.13 -2.82
C ASP A 61 44.12 -13.67 -4.19
N THR A 62 43.39 -14.80 -4.18
CA THR A 62 42.87 -15.48 -5.37
C THR A 62 41.57 -14.89 -5.91
N ALA A 63 40.93 -13.95 -5.19
CA ALA A 63 39.72 -13.30 -5.66
C ALA A 63 39.98 -12.51 -6.95
N GLN A 64 39.06 -12.61 -7.91
CA GLN A 64 39.20 -11.92 -9.20
C GLN A 64 38.33 -10.66 -9.26
N TRP A 65 38.85 -9.65 -9.94
CA TRP A 65 38.23 -8.35 -10.10
C TRP A 65 38.21 -7.93 -11.56
N VAL A 66 37.15 -7.26 -11.95
CA VAL A 66 36.97 -6.70 -13.29
C VAL A 66 37.09 -5.18 -13.20
N VAL A 67 38.15 -4.64 -13.77
CA VAL A 67 38.37 -3.19 -13.89
C VAL A 67 37.86 -2.72 -15.25
N LYS A 68 36.97 -1.74 -15.24
CA LYS A 68 36.31 -1.18 -16.43
C LYS A 68 36.52 0.32 -16.48
N ALA A 69 36.85 0.86 -17.66
CA ALA A 69 36.74 2.29 -17.90
C ALA A 69 35.26 2.72 -17.90
N SER A 70 35.00 3.92 -17.36
CA SER A 70 33.65 4.46 -17.22
C SER A 70 33.01 4.84 -18.56
N HIS A 71 33.80 5.25 -19.56
CA HIS A 71 33.29 5.91 -20.77
C HIS A 71 33.58 5.20 -22.11
N SER A 72 34.18 4.00 -22.12
CA SER A 72 34.36 3.24 -23.38
C SER A 72 34.39 1.73 -23.18
N GLY A 73 33.95 0.99 -24.21
CA GLY A 73 33.94 -0.48 -24.24
C GLY A 73 35.32 -1.12 -24.48
N LYS A 74 36.40 -0.35 -24.49
CA LYS A 74 37.79 -0.83 -24.61
C LYS A 74 38.48 -0.70 -23.25
N GLY A 75 39.12 -1.78 -22.79
CA GLY A 75 39.87 -1.80 -21.53
C GLY A 75 39.17 -2.49 -20.35
N VAL A 76 38.52 -3.64 -20.60
CA VAL A 76 38.11 -4.55 -19.51
C VAL A 76 39.32 -5.39 -19.13
N ALA A 77 39.87 -5.19 -17.94
CA ALA A 77 40.96 -5.98 -17.41
C ALA A 77 40.45 -6.85 -16.26
N VAL A 78 40.81 -8.13 -16.27
CA VAL A 78 40.60 -9.02 -15.12
C VAL A 78 41.92 -9.08 -14.36
N VAL A 79 41.88 -8.75 -13.07
CA VAL A 79 43.05 -8.75 -12.19
C VAL A 79 42.76 -9.59 -10.95
N ASP A 80 43.78 -10.23 -10.40
CA ASP A 80 43.67 -10.86 -9.09
C ASP A 80 43.72 -9.81 -7.97
N ASN A 81 43.38 -10.23 -6.75
CA ASN A 81 43.28 -9.34 -5.60
C ASN A 81 44.65 -8.76 -5.21
N ARG A 82 45.74 -9.53 -5.41
CA ARG A 82 47.11 -9.06 -5.16
C ARG A 82 47.47 -7.88 -6.05
N LYS A 83 47.27 -8.03 -7.36
CA LYS A 83 47.53 -6.97 -8.34
C LYS A 83 46.61 -5.77 -8.12
N LEU A 84 45.35 -6.00 -7.73
CA LEU A 84 44.43 -4.90 -7.39
C LEU A 84 44.94 -4.08 -6.19
N LEU A 85 45.40 -4.75 -5.13
CA LEU A 85 45.95 -4.09 -3.94
C LEU A 85 47.25 -3.33 -4.27
N GLU A 86 48.09 -3.86 -5.17
CA GLU A 86 49.26 -3.15 -5.71
C GLU A 86 48.85 -1.90 -6.49
N ASP A 87 47.89 -2.02 -7.40
CA ASP A 87 47.39 -0.91 -8.21
C ASP A 87 46.72 0.19 -7.34
N LEU A 88 46.07 -0.19 -6.23
CA LEU A 88 45.53 0.74 -5.22
C LEU A 88 46.64 1.45 -4.44
N ARG A 89 47.65 0.71 -3.98
CA ARG A 89 48.80 1.25 -3.23
C ARG A 89 49.61 2.23 -4.09
N ASP A 90 49.86 1.87 -5.34
CA ASP A 90 50.64 2.65 -6.30
C ASP A 90 49.82 3.77 -6.96
N LYS A 91 48.55 3.95 -6.57
CA LYS A 91 47.61 4.95 -7.13
C LYS A 91 47.46 4.86 -8.66
N ARG A 92 47.57 3.65 -9.21
CA ARG A 92 47.40 3.38 -10.65
C ARG A 92 45.93 3.34 -11.06
N LEU A 93 45.02 3.24 -10.09
CA LEU A 93 43.58 3.39 -10.28
C LEU A 93 43.17 4.85 -10.03
N GLY A 94 42.44 5.45 -10.98
CA GLY A 94 42.11 6.87 -10.99
C GLY A 94 40.64 7.16 -11.31
N SER A 95 40.33 8.46 -11.39
CA SER A 95 38.98 8.98 -11.66
C SER A 95 38.41 8.45 -12.98
N GLY A 96 37.16 7.98 -12.96
CA GLY A 96 36.49 7.45 -14.16
C GLY A 96 36.76 5.97 -14.44
N GLN A 97 37.19 5.22 -13.43
CA GLN A 97 37.25 3.75 -13.46
C GLN A 97 36.21 3.15 -12.51
N MET A 98 35.72 1.98 -12.87
CA MET A 98 34.86 1.14 -12.04
C MET A 98 35.58 -0.19 -11.80
N VAL A 99 35.56 -0.64 -10.55
CA VAL A 99 36.03 -1.98 -10.18
C VAL A 99 34.83 -2.81 -9.74
N GLN A 100 34.71 -4.03 -10.24
CA GLN A 100 33.60 -4.93 -9.93
C GLN A 100 34.13 -6.31 -9.55
N VAL A 101 33.59 -6.94 -8.51
CA VAL A 101 33.91 -8.31 -8.16
C VAL A 101 33.57 -9.22 -9.35
N HIS A 102 34.49 -10.11 -9.71
CA HIS A 102 34.26 -11.07 -10.77
C HIS A 102 33.16 -12.06 -10.35
N TRP A 103 32.08 -12.12 -11.13
CA TRP A 103 30.89 -12.90 -10.81
C TRP A 103 31.03 -14.35 -11.28
N GLY A 104 31.74 -15.18 -10.49
CA GLY A 104 31.88 -16.62 -10.71
C GLY A 104 32.33 -17.02 -12.14
N PRO A 105 32.41 -18.32 -12.45
CA PRO A 105 32.46 -18.73 -13.85
C PRO A 105 31.09 -18.44 -14.50
N PRO A 106 31.02 -17.61 -15.55
CA PRO A 106 29.77 -17.37 -16.25
C PRO A 106 29.29 -18.64 -16.95
N LEU A 107 27.97 -18.77 -17.14
CA LEU A 107 27.33 -19.89 -17.83
C LEU A 107 28.07 -20.19 -19.13
N GLN A 108 28.50 -21.44 -19.25
CA GLN A 108 29.21 -21.92 -20.41
C GLN A 108 28.26 -22.72 -21.29
N VAL A 109 28.16 -22.30 -22.55
CA VAL A 109 27.45 -23.02 -23.59
C VAL A 109 28.51 -23.68 -24.47
N LEU A 110 28.52 -25.01 -24.50
CA LEU A 110 29.50 -25.80 -25.25
C LEU A 110 30.96 -25.42 -24.88
N GLY A 111 31.21 -25.23 -23.58
CA GLY A 111 32.52 -24.86 -23.04
C GLY A 111 32.94 -23.39 -23.24
N VAL A 112 32.03 -22.53 -23.73
CA VAL A 112 32.32 -21.12 -24.02
C VAL A 112 31.36 -20.22 -23.26
N SER A 113 31.90 -19.20 -22.58
CA SER A 113 31.11 -18.24 -21.81
C SER A 113 30.19 -17.40 -22.70
N VAL A 114 28.95 -17.17 -22.26
CA VAL A 114 27.98 -16.35 -22.97
C VAL A 114 27.55 -15.12 -22.16
N SER A 115 27.24 -14.02 -22.85
CA SER A 115 26.52 -12.86 -22.27
C SER A 115 25.27 -12.57 -23.07
N VAL A 116 24.23 -12.11 -22.40
CA VAL A 116 22.92 -11.87 -23.02
C VAL A 116 22.59 -10.39 -22.96
N ARG A 117 22.01 -9.86 -24.03
CA ARG A 117 21.40 -8.52 -24.05
C ARG A 117 19.91 -8.65 -24.31
N LEU A 118 19.11 -8.12 -23.38
CA LEU A 118 17.66 -8.04 -23.51
C LEU A 118 17.22 -6.60 -23.69
N TYR A 119 16.09 -6.41 -24.39
CA TYR A 119 15.52 -5.09 -24.65
C TYR A 119 14.32 -4.85 -23.73
N LEU A 120 14.45 -3.86 -22.85
CA LEU A 120 13.45 -3.46 -21.87
C LEU A 120 12.93 -2.06 -22.25
N LEU A 121 11.65 -1.95 -22.58
CA LEU A 121 10.98 -0.70 -22.89
C LEU A 121 10.22 -0.21 -21.65
N LEU A 122 10.60 0.98 -21.17
CA LEU A 122 9.88 1.69 -20.12
C LEU A 122 8.89 2.66 -20.79
N GLY A 123 7.59 2.35 -20.70
CA GLY A 123 6.52 3.20 -21.23
C GLY A 123 6.09 4.31 -20.25
N SER A 124 6.34 4.10 -18.96
CA SER A 124 6.17 5.11 -17.91
C SER A 124 7.04 4.74 -16.72
N LEU A 125 7.49 5.73 -15.94
CA LEU A 125 8.15 5.52 -14.65
C LEU A 125 7.19 5.79 -13.50
N GLN A 126 6.47 6.92 -13.50
CA GLN A 126 5.62 7.33 -12.37
C GLN A 126 4.12 7.38 -12.73
N PRO A 127 3.36 6.30 -12.60
CA PRO A 127 3.74 4.94 -12.15
C PRO A 127 4.39 4.08 -13.26
N LEU A 128 5.03 2.97 -12.87
CA LEU A 128 5.87 2.16 -13.77
C LEU A 128 5.03 1.40 -14.79
N ARG A 129 5.47 1.39 -16.06
CA ARG A 129 5.09 0.41 -17.08
C ARG A 129 6.34 -0.10 -17.77
N ALA A 130 6.55 -1.41 -17.72
CA ALA A 130 7.76 -2.05 -18.23
C ALA A 130 7.42 -3.24 -19.12
N HIS A 131 8.08 -3.29 -20.28
CA HIS A 131 7.87 -4.29 -21.31
C HIS A 131 9.19 -4.93 -21.75
N VAL A 132 9.23 -6.24 -21.86
CA VAL A 132 10.42 -6.97 -22.36
C VAL A 132 10.14 -7.48 -23.77
N HIS A 133 11.09 -7.28 -24.67
CA HIS A 133 10.99 -7.80 -26.03
C HIS A 133 11.41 -9.27 -26.08
N THR A 134 10.70 -10.06 -26.89
CA THR A 134 10.99 -11.50 -27.13
C THR A 134 12.35 -11.75 -27.79
N HIS A 135 12.81 -10.84 -28.65
CA HIS A 135 14.17 -10.86 -29.19
C HIS A 135 15.20 -10.43 -28.13
N GLY A 136 16.27 -11.21 -28.03
CA GLY A 136 17.46 -10.89 -27.23
C GLY A 136 18.70 -11.44 -27.90
N GLU A 137 19.84 -10.79 -27.67
CA GLU A 137 21.11 -11.14 -28.30
C GLU A 137 21.98 -11.94 -27.34
N VAL A 138 22.45 -13.11 -27.76
CA VAL A 138 23.40 -13.94 -27.02
C VAL A 138 24.74 -13.90 -27.75
N VAL A 139 25.78 -13.48 -27.04
CA VAL A 139 27.14 -13.29 -27.58
C VAL A 139 28.11 -14.20 -26.84
N PHE A 140 28.83 -15.01 -27.60
CA PHE A 140 29.90 -15.86 -27.10
C PHE A 140 31.17 -15.04 -26.83
N ARG A 141 31.86 -15.32 -25.73
CA ARG A 141 33.00 -14.54 -25.26
C ARG A 141 34.22 -15.40 -25.07
N HIS A 142 35.38 -14.84 -25.40
CA HIS A 142 36.65 -15.45 -25.07
C HIS A 142 36.85 -15.55 -23.54
N PRO A 143 37.72 -16.46 -23.06
CA PRO A 143 38.04 -16.59 -21.64
C PRO A 143 38.57 -15.28 -21.01
N PRO A 144 38.58 -15.17 -19.67
CA PRO A 144 39.09 -13.98 -18.96
C PRO A 144 40.50 -13.53 -19.38
N ALA A 145 41.38 -14.48 -19.76
CA ALA A 145 42.72 -14.19 -20.27
C ALA A 145 42.76 -13.29 -21.52
N ARG A 146 41.67 -13.23 -22.30
CA ARG A 146 41.50 -12.33 -23.46
C ARG A 146 40.47 -11.22 -23.20
N GLY A 147 40.22 -10.89 -21.93
CA GLY A 147 39.37 -9.77 -21.52
C GLY A 147 37.90 -9.90 -21.91
N TYR A 148 37.39 -11.13 -22.09
CA TYR A 148 35.99 -11.39 -22.49
C TYR A 148 35.58 -10.73 -23.82
N ALA A 149 36.52 -10.62 -24.77
CA ALA A 149 36.25 -10.12 -26.11
C ALA A 149 35.19 -10.99 -26.83
N LYS A 150 34.34 -10.33 -27.64
CA LYS A 150 33.29 -11.00 -28.43
C LYS A 150 33.92 -11.92 -29.47
N ILE A 151 33.41 -13.14 -29.57
CA ILE A 151 33.76 -14.09 -30.63
C ILE A 151 32.88 -13.76 -31.84
N GLN A 152 33.49 -13.42 -32.97
CA GLN A 152 32.77 -13.13 -34.22
C GLN A 152 32.19 -14.43 -34.81
N ASP A 153 31.16 -14.32 -35.64
CA ASP A 153 30.54 -15.43 -36.41
C ASP A 153 29.79 -16.51 -35.62
N ARG A 154 29.63 -16.34 -34.29
CA ARG A 154 28.83 -17.24 -33.45
C ARG A 154 27.87 -16.42 -32.59
N VAL A 155 26.63 -16.30 -33.06
CA VAL A 155 25.58 -15.51 -32.42
C VAL A 155 24.35 -16.36 -32.20
N TRP A 156 23.78 -16.31 -31.01
CA TRP A 156 22.50 -16.94 -30.67
C TRP A 156 21.49 -15.86 -30.28
N THR A 157 20.23 -16.22 -30.30
CA THR A 157 19.11 -15.47 -29.77
C THR A 157 18.77 -15.96 -28.37
N TRP A 158 18.07 -15.13 -27.59
CA TRP A 158 17.62 -15.50 -26.25
C TRP A 158 16.77 -16.78 -26.24
N SER A 159 15.84 -16.91 -27.19
CA SER A 159 14.98 -18.08 -27.32
C SER A 159 15.76 -19.36 -27.64
N GLU A 160 16.83 -19.27 -28.44
CA GLU A 160 17.73 -20.40 -28.72
C GLU A 160 18.50 -20.83 -27.46
N LEU A 161 18.98 -19.87 -26.65
CA LEU A 161 19.66 -20.18 -25.39
C LEU A 161 18.71 -20.84 -24.38
N VAL A 162 17.50 -20.30 -24.21
CA VAL A 162 16.48 -20.88 -23.30
C VAL A 162 16.07 -22.28 -23.77
N SER A 163 15.88 -22.47 -25.08
CA SER A 163 15.59 -23.79 -25.66
C SER A 163 16.74 -24.77 -25.45
N TRP A 164 17.98 -24.31 -25.55
CA TRP A 164 19.16 -25.14 -25.27
C TRP A 164 19.18 -25.57 -23.81
N VAL A 165 18.95 -24.66 -22.85
CA VAL A 165 18.86 -24.99 -21.41
C VAL A 165 17.76 -26.00 -21.13
N GLY A 166 16.58 -25.85 -21.75
CA GLY A 166 15.50 -26.83 -21.61
C GLY A 166 15.89 -28.23 -22.09
N ARG A 167 16.60 -28.32 -23.21
CA ARG A 167 17.07 -29.60 -23.75
C ARG A 167 18.22 -30.22 -22.95
N THR A 168 19.13 -29.42 -22.41
CA THR A 168 20.33 -29.93 -21.72
C THR A 168 20.16 -30.10 -20.21
N SER A 169 19.30 -29.31 -19.59
CA SER A 169 19.16 -29.18 -18.14
C SER A 169 17.72 -29.35 -17.65
N GLY A 170 16.77 -29.58 -18.56
CA GLY A 170 15.37 -29.87 -18.26
C GLY A 170 14.46 -28.64 -18.25
N GLU A 171 13.15 -28.91 -18.33
CA GLU A 171 12.09 -27.90 -18.38
C GLU A 171 12.03 -27.01 -17.13
N GLU A 172 12.40 -27.54 -15.97
CA GLU A 172 12.42 -26.80 -14.72
C GLU A 172 13.54 -25.74 -14.71
N ALA A 173 14.75 -26.10 -15.16
CA ALA A 173 15.86 -25.16 -15.33
C ALA A 173 15.52 -24.06 -16.35
N MET A 174 14.83 -24.42 -17.44
CA MET A 174 14.33 -23.45 -18.42
C MET A 174 13.35 -22.46 -17.77
N ARG A 175 12.37 -22.96 -17.00
CA ARG A 175 11.39 -22.11 -16.30
C ARG A 175 12.04 -21.20 -15.26
N ALA A 176 12.99 -21.74 -14.49
CA ALA A 176 13.75 -20.98 -13.50
C ALA A 176 14.57 -19.86 -14.18
N MET A 177 15.28 -20.16 -15.27
CA MET A 177 16.06 -19.17 -16.03
C MET A 177 15.18 -18.01 -16.52
N VAL A 178 14.00 -18.31 -17.08
CA VAL A 178 13.04 -17.28 -17.54
C VAL A 178 12.50 -16.47 -16.36
N GLY A 179 12.07 -17.14 -15.28
CA GLY A 179 11.52 -16.48 -14.09
C GLY A 179 12.51 -15.57 -13.39
N HIS A 180 13.74 -16.02 -13.16
CA HIS A 180 14.80 -15.20 -12.57
C HIS A 180 15.14 -13.99 -13.45
N THR A 181 15.11 -14.15 -14.77
CA THR A 181 15.36 -13.06 -15.72
C THR A 181 14.28 -12.00 -15.64
N GLU A 182 13.01 -12.38 -15.63
CA GLU A 182 11.88 -11.45 -15.46
C GLU A 182 11.97 -10.72 -14.12
N ALA A 183 12.23 -11.43 -13.02
CA ALA A 183 12.38 -10.84 -11.69
C ALA A 183 13.50 -9.79 -11.61
N VAL A 184 14.66 -10.07 -12.24
CA VAL A 184 15.79 -9.12 -12.31
C VAL A 184 15.42 -7.88 -13.13
N LEU A 185 14.74 -8.04 -14.27
CA LEU A 185 14.35 -6.90 -15.11
C LEU A 185 13.29 -6.02 -14.44
N VAL A 186 12.31 -6.62 -13.76
CA VAL A 186 11.28 -5.87 -13.02
C VAL A 186 11.89 -5.16 -11.81
N THR A 187 12.72 -5.84 -11.02
CA THR A 187 13.42 -5.23 -9.86
C THR A 187 14.29 -4.04 -10.29
N LEU A 188 15.01 -4.15 -11.42
CA LEU A 188 15.79 -3.05 -11.99
C LEU A 188 14.90 -1.84 -12.35
N ALA A 189 13.73 -2.10 -12.95
CA ALA A 189 12.78 -1.06 -13.34
C ALA A 189 12.10 -0.40 -12.12
N LEU A 190 11.75 -1.17 -11.10
CA LEU A 190 11.21 -0.69 -9.82
C LEU A 190 12.21 0.20 -9.06
N ALA A 191 13.47 -0.23 -9.02
CA ALA A 191 14.56 0.57 -8.46
C ALA A 191 14.71 1.91 -9.20
N ALA A 192 14.55 1.90 -10.54
CA ALA A 192 14.54 3.12 -11.32
C ALA A 192 13.40 4.06 -10.89
N ASP A 193 12.16 3.56 -10.85
CA ASP A 193 11.00 4.37 -10.49
C ASP A 193 11.11 5.00 -9.10
N LEU A 194 11.52 4.23 -8.09
CA LEU A 194 11.51 4.70 -6.70
C LEU A 194 12.72 5.60 -6.36
N LEU A 195 13.87 5.42 -7.04
CA LEU A 195 15.12 6.11 -6.70
C LEU A 195 15.44 7.32 -7.60
N LEU A 196 14.79 7.45 -8.76
CA LEU A 196 14.89 8.63 -9.64
C LEU A 196 14.26 9.93 -9.07
N PRO A 197 13.07 9.90 -8.45
CA PRO A 197 12.33 11.12 -8.12
C PRO A 197 13.05 12.05 -7.14
N PRO A 198 13.71 11.57 -6.07
CA PRO A 198 14.48 12.43 -5.16
C PRO A 198 15.63 13.16 -5.88
N LYS A 199 16.31 12.48 -6.82
CA LYS A 199 17.43 13.05 -7.59
C LYS A 199 16.98 14.10 -8.61
N VAL A 200 15.79 13.92 -9.21
CA VAL A 200 15.24 14.86 -10.20
C VAL A 200 14.57 16.07 -9.53
N HIS A 201 13.96 15.92 -8.34
CA HIS A 201 13.33 17.02 -7.61
C HIS A 201 14.36 18.10 -7.18
N ASN A 202 15.58 17.69 -6.87
CA ASN A 202 16.69 18.61 -6.56
C ASN A 202 17.17 19.44 -7.77
N LEU A 203 16.83 19.06 -9.01
CA LEU A 203 17.29 19.73 -10.23
C LEU A 203 16.33 20.82 -10.75
N LYS A 204 15.09 20.92 -10.23
CA LYS A 204 14.12 21.94 -10.67
C LYS A 204 13.39 22.56 -9.47
N LYS A 205 13.46 23.89 -9.34
CA LYS A 205 12.70 24.75 -8.40
C LYS A 205 11.17 24.71 -8.58
N ALA A 206 10.60 23.66 -9.17
CA ALA A 206 9.16 23.54 -9.41
C ALA A 206 8.61 22.32 -8.66
N SER A 207 7.72 22.62 -7.72
CA SER A 207 7.05 21.74 -6.76
C SER A 207 6.04 20.76 -7.39
N ARG A 208 6.32 20.18 -8.56
CA ARG A 208 5.44 19.21 -9.23
C ARG A 208 6.18 17.88 -9.45
N ARG A 209 5.50 16.76 -9.12
CA ARG A 209 5.92 15.39 -9.48
C ARG A 209 6.21 15.36 -10.98
N TYR A 210 7.36 14.81 -11.37
CA TYR A 210 7.81 14.78 -12.76
C TYR A 210 7.14 13.61 -13.50
N ARG A 211 5.88 13.75 -13.91
CA ARG A 211 5.25 12.84 -14.88
C ARG A 211 5.54 13.37 -16.29
N CYS A 212 6.33 12.64 -17.08
CA CYS A 212 6.50 12.97 -18.49
C CYS A 212 5.39 12.29 -19.31
N GLU A 213 4.37 13.05 -19.68
CA GLU A 213 3.33 12.63 -20.60
C GLU A 213 3.95 12.38 -21.99
N GLY A 214 3.98 11.12 -22.44
CA GLY A 214 4.54 10.71 -23.74
C GLY A 214 6.05 10.45 -23.78
N CYS A 215 6.73 10.34 -22.64
CA CYS A 215 8.11 9.84 -22.65
C CYS A 215 8.16 8.32 -22.59
N TYR A 216 9.03 7.72 -23.39
CA TYR A 216 9.40 6.32 -23.25
C TYR A 216 10.92 6.18 -23.27
N GLN A 217 11.41 5.00 -22.89
CA GLN A 217 12.82 4.69 -22.99
C GLN A 217 13.04 3.21 -23.32
N LEU A 218 13.67 2.95 -24.46
CA LEU A 218 14.23 1.64 -24.75
C LEU A 218 15.60 1.49 -24.07
N LEU A 219 15.75 0.42 -23.29
CA LEU A 219 16.97 0.04 -22.59
C LEU A 219 17.52 -1.27 -23.17
N GLY A 220 18.84 -1.33 -23.36
CA GLY A 220 19.57 -2.58 -23.55
C GLY A 220 20.18 -3.03 -22.23
N VAL A 221 19.68 -4.11 -21.65
CA VAL A 221 20.15 -4.66 -20.37
C VAL A 221 21.12 -5.81 -20.65
N ASP A 222 22.37 -5.65 -20.25
CA ASP A 222 23.41 -6.66 -20.41
C ASP A 222 23.43 -7.58 -19.18
N LEU A 223 23.19 -8.87 -19.39
CA LEU A 223 23.10 -9.91 -18.37
C LEU A 223 24.21 -10.96 -18.53
N VAL A 224 24.59 -11.54 -17.40
CA VAL A 224 25.37 -12.77 -17.33
C VAL A 224 24.68 -13.75 -16.39
N TYR A 225 24.74 -15.04 -16.71
CA TYR A 225 24.15 -16.10 -15.90
C TYR A 225 25.25 -16.87 -15.19
N ASN A 226 24.98 -17.34 -13.98
CA ASN A 226 25.83 -18.34 -13.33
C ASN A 226 25.41 -19.77 -13.76
N SER A 227 26.04 -20.79 -13.19
CA SER A 227 25.71 -22.20 -13.45
C SER A 227 24.34 -22.64 -12.93
N THR A 228 23.70 -21.87 -12.03
CA THR A 228 22.33 -22.11 -11.53
C THR A 228 21.28 -21.28 -12.27
N PHE A 229 21.64 -20.72 -13.43
CA PHE A 229 20.75 -19.91 -14.28
C PHE A 229 20.22 -18.63 -13.63
N TYR A 230 20.92 -18.13 -12.61
CA TYR A 230 20.62 -16.84 -11.98
C TYR A 230 21.29 -15.69 -12.76
N PRO A 231 20.54 -14.68 -13.23
CA PRO A 231 21.10 -13.55 -13.95
C PRO A 231 21.66 -12.48 -13.02
N ALA A 232 22.72 -11.82 -13.46
CA ALA A 232 23.25 -10.61 -12.86
C ALA A 232 23.43 -9.51 -13.92
N VAL A 233 23.05 -8.28 -13.61
CA VAL A 233 23.15 -7.15 -14.56
C VAL A 233 24.58 -6.63 -14.60
N LEU A 234 25.19 -6.65 -15.80
CA LEU A 234 26.54 -6.14 -16.04
C LEU A 234 26.56 -4.67 -16.45
N GLY A 235 25.44 -4.16 -16.97
CA GLY A 235 25.27 -2.77 -17.39
C GLY A 235 23.96 -2.54 -18.11
N VAL A 236 23.58 -1.27 -18.20
CA VAL A 236 22.36 -0.83 -18.88
C VAL A 236 22.71 0.26 -19.90
N SER A 237 22.27 0.10 -21.13
CA SER A 237 22.38 1.13 -22.17
C SER A 237 21.04 1.84 -22.36
N GLY A 238 21.02 3.17 -22.21
CA GLY A 238 19.86 4.00 -22.55
C GLY A 238 19.72 4.28 -24.05
N GLN A 239 20.67 3.86 -24.88
CA GLN A 239 20.62 3.97 -26.34
C GLN A 239 21.26 2.71 -26.91
N PRO A 240 20.55 1.57 -26.88
CA PRO A 240 21.08 0.36 -27.50
C PRO A 240 21.28 0.61 -28.99
N ASP A 241 22.34 0.02 -29.54
CA ASP A 241 22.63 0.10 -30.97
C ASP A 241 21.60 -0.74 -31.73
N LEU A 242 20.81 -0.05 -32.56
CA LEU A 242 19.82 -0.65 -33.46
C LEU A 242 20.25 -0.55 -34.92
N SER A 243 21.50 -0.15 -35.18
CA SER A 243 22.02 -0.05 -36.54
C SER A 243 22.19 -1.43 -37.18
N PHE A 244 22.06 -1.45 -38.49
CA PHE A 244 22.24 -2.60 -39.37
C PHE A 244 22.84 -2.11 -40.69
N THR A 245 23.63 -2.96 -41.35
CA THR A 245 24.12 -2.70 -42.70
C THR A 245 23.37 -3.53 -43.74
N SER A 246 23.42 -3.15 -45.02
CA SER A 246 22.85 -3.97 -46.10
C SER A 246 23.51 -5.35 -46.16
N ALA A 247 24.81 -5.44 -45.88
CA ALA A 247 25.54 -6.70 -45.81
C ALA A 247 25.06 -7.64 -44.69
N ASP A 248 24.62 -7.10 -43.54
CA ASP A 248 24.08 -7.90 -42.44
C ASP A 248 22.72 -8.55 -42.79
N LEU A 249 21.93 -7.85 -43.61
CA LEU A 249 20.62 -8.33 -44.09
C LEU A 249 20.80 -9.42 -45.15
N ASP A 250 21.74 -9.23 -46.07
CA ASP A 250 22.08 -10.22 -47.09
C ASP A 250 22.64 -11.51 -46.45
N ALA A 251 23.40 -11.37 -45.36
CA ALA A 251 23.94 -12.48 -44.56
C ALA A 251 22.93 -13.16 -43.62
N HIS A 252 21.66 -12.75 -43.61
CA HIS A 252 20.62 -13.28 -42.71
C HIS A 252 21.04 -13.25 -41.22
N ASN A 253 21.76 -12.21 -40.80
CA ASN A 253 22.22 -12.08 -39.42
C ASN A 253 21.03 -11.93 -38.46
N ALA A 254 20.81 -12.94 -37.60
CA ALA A 254 19.66 -13.00 -36.69
C ALA A 254 19.57 -11.79 -35.74
N HIS A 255 20.71 -11.19 -35.35
CA HIS A 255 20.72 -9.98 -34.53
C HIS A 255 20.28 -8.73 -35.31
N ALA A 256 20.70 -8.60 -36.58
CA ALA A 256 20.31 -7.46 -37.42
C ALA A 256 18.81 -7.47 -37.72
N VAL A 257 18.25 -8.63 -38.06
CA VAL A 257 16.80 -8.81 -38.25
C VAL A 257 16.03 -8.50 -36.96
N GLY A 258 16.52 -8.98 -35.82
CA GLY A 258 15.90 -8.75 -34.52
C GLY A 258 15.92 -7.28 -34.08
N ARG A 259 16.99 -6.53 -34.34
CA ARG A 259 17.06 -5.08 -34.04
C ARG A 259 16.03 -4.27 -34.83
N ILE A 260 15.84 -4.59 -36.11
CA ILE A 260 14.81 -3.97 -36.94
C ILE A 260 13.42 -4.25 -36.37
N GLN A 261 13.20 -5.48 -35.93
CA GLN A 261 11.95 -5.86 -35.30
C GLN A 261 11.70 -5.12 -33.99
N VAL A 262 12.70 -5.06 -33.09
CA VAL A 262 12.62 -4.27 -31.85
C VAL A 262 12.22 -2.83 -32.15
N ALA A 263 12.86 -2.18 -33.14
CA ALA A 263 12.54 -0.80 -33.51
C ALA A 263 11.10 -0.63 -34.01
N ARG A 264 10.62 -1.57 -34.85
CA ARG A 264 9.23 -1.57 -35.35
C ARG A 264 8.23 -1.79 -34.21
N ASP A 265 8.53 -2.72 -33.31
CA ASP A 265 7.60 -3.13 -32.25
C ASP A 265 7.49 -2.05 -31.15
N VAL A 266 8.55 -1.26 -30.92
CA VAL A 266 8.48 -0.03 -30.09
C VAL A 266 7.43 0.93 -30.67
N MET A 267 7.54 1.25 -31.96
CA MET A 267 6.59 2.18 -32.59
C MET A 267 5.17 1.62 -32.61
N THR A 268 5.03 0.31 -32.85
CA THR A 268 3.73 -0.37 -32.89
C THR A 268 3.05 -0.35 -31.52
N LEU A 269 3.80 -0.54 -30.44
CA LEU A 269 3.27 -0.51 -29.09
C LEU A 269 2.82 0.90 -28.68
N LEU A 270 3.63 1.92 -28.95
CA LEU A 270 3.38 3.30 -28.52
C LEU A 270 2.29 4.02 -29.34
N THR A 271 2.22 3.75 -30.65
CA THR A 271 1.22 4.38 -31.54
C THR A 271 -0.09 3.61 -31.64
N ARG A 272 -0.29 2.62 -30.77
CA ARG A 272 -1.48 1.77 -30.80
C ARG A 272 -2.71 2.61 -30.51
N ASP A 273 -3.77 2.42 -31.29
CA ASP A 273 -5.05 3.10 -31.11
C ASP A 273 -6.17 2.06 -30.97
N VAL A 274 -6.44 1.67 -29.72
CA VAL A 274 -7.49 0.71 -29.35
C VAL A 274 -8.37 1.33 -28.28
N GLN A 275 -9.69 1.22 -28.48
CA GLN A 275 -10.66 1.62 -27.47
C GLN A 275 -10.69 0.60 -26.33
N VAL A 276 -10.24 1.03 -25.15
CA VAL A 276 -10.14 0.19 -23.94
C VAL A 276 -10.96 0.70 -22.76
N ALA A 277 -11.64 1.84 -22.92
CA ALA A 277 -12.35 2.51 -21.85
C ALA A 277 -13.45 1.65 -21.20
N SER A 278 -14.20 0.88 -21.99
CA SER A 278 -15.22 -0.03 -21.44
C SER A 278 -14.62 -1.13 -20.58
N GLN A 279 -13.49 -1.72 -21.00
CA GLN A 279 -12.81 -2.79 -20.28
C GLN A 279 -12.22 -2.29 -18.96
N VAL A 280 -11.60 -1.10 -18.98
CA VAL A 280 -11.08 -0.47 -17.76
C VAL A 280 -12.22 -0.11 -16.81
N ASN A 281 -13.33 0.42 -17.33
CA ASN A 281 -14.50 0.75 -16.52
C ASN A 281 -15.12 -0.49 -15.86
N GLU A 282 -15.27 -1.60 -16.60
CA GLU A 282 -15.79 -2.87 -16.07
C GLU A 282 -14.90 -3.41 -14.95
N ALA A 283 -13.58 -3.48 -15.17
CA ALA A 283 -12.63 -3.94 -14.17
C ALA A 283 -12.57 -3.03 -12.93
N LEU A 284 -12.69 -1.72 -13.11
CA LEU A 284 -12.80 -0.78 -12.00
C LEU A 284 -14.11 -0.96 -11.24
N THR A 285 -15.22 -1.25 -11.92
CA THR A 285 -16.54 -1.48 -11.32
C THR A 285 -16.57 -2.75 -10.47
N GLU A 286 -15.84 -3.80 -10.86
CA GLU A 286 -15.71 -5.03 -10.06
C GLU A 286 -14.76 -4.85 -8.88
N ALA A 287 -13.74 -4.00 -9.00
CA ALA A 287 -12.86 -3.61 -7.90
C ALA A 287 -13.48 -2.55 -6.95
N ALA A 288 -14.70 -2.07 -7.23
CA ALA A 288 -15.21 -0.74 -6.86
C ALA A 288 -15.66 -0.50 -5.42
N ASP A 289 -15.68 -1.49 -4.53
CA ASP A 289 -16.28 -1.24 -3.20
C ASP A 289 -15.49 -0.18 -2.37
N ASN A 290 -14.23 0.09 -2.74
CA ASN A 290 -13.33 1.05 -2.07
C ASN A 290 -12.56 2.00 -3.03
N LEU A 291 -13.03 2.21 -4.26
CA LEU A 291 -12.38 3.11 -5.25
C LEU A 291 -13.33 4.22 -5.67
N GLY A 292 -12.84 5.46 -5.79
CA GLY A 292 -13.63 6.55 -6.36
C GLY A 292 -12.83 7.39 -7.34
N VAL A 293 -13.52 8.26 -8.07
CA VAL A 293 -12.93 9.16 -9.05
C VAL A 293 -13.06 10.61 -8.59
N VAL A 294 -11.94 11.32 -8.57
CA VAL A 294 -11.90 12.73 -8.14
C VAL A 294 -12.74 13.58 -9.07
N GLY A 295 -13.76 14.25 -8.52
CA GLY A 295 -14.69 15.09 -9.27
C GLY A 295 -15.94 14.37 -9.78
N VAL A 296 -16.06 13.06 -9.59
CA VAL A 296 -17.26 12.28 -9.93
C VAL A 296 -17.90 11.71 -8.65
N ASP A 297 -17.20 10.83 -7.95
CA ASP A 297 -17.74 10.04 -6.83
C ASP A 297 -16.68 9.65 -5.79
N CYS A 298 -15.51 10.29 -5.77
CA CYS A 298 -14.51 10.09 -4.72
C CYS A 298 -15.04 10.49 -3.32
N LEU A 299 -15.27 9.48 -2.48
CA LEU A 299 -15.65 9.58 -1.06
C LEU A 299 -14.46 9.25 -0.15
N ILE A 300 -14.51 9.71 1.10
CA ILE A 300 -13.47 9.44 2.14
C ILE A 300 -13.40 7.94 2.49
N SER A 301 -14.47 7.17 2.24
CA SER A 301 -14.50 5.72 2.42
C SER A 301 -13.71 4.96 1.36
N HIS A 302 -13.35 5.60 0.25
CA HIS A 302 -12.55 4.97 -0.78
C HIS A 302 -11.07 4.96 -0.36
N GLU A 303 -10.46 3.78 -0.39
CA GLU A 303 -9.02 3.57 -0.14
C GLU A 303 -8.17 4.31 -1.18
N LEU A 304 -8.70 4.48 -2.41
CA LEU A 304 -8.04 5.16 -3.52
C LEU A 304 -9.03 6.07 -4.28
N CYS A 305 -8.64 7.32 -4.50
CA CYS A 305 -9.40 8.31 -5.24
C CYS A 305 -8.68 8.72 -6.53
N LEU A 306 -8.97 8.00 -7.61
CA LEU A 306 -8.30 8.15 -8.90
C LEU A 306 -8.48 9.55 -9.46
N THR A 307 -7.35 10.21 -9.74
CA THR A 307 -7.34 11.47 -10.47
C THR A 307 -7.43 11.23 -11.97
N GLN A 308 -7.72 12.25 -12.76
CA GLN A 308 -7.70 12.15 -14.23
C GLN A 308 -6.37 11.56 -14.77
N PRO A 309 -5.18 12.00 -14.30
CA PRO A 309 -3.91 11.38 -14.68
C PRO A 309 -3.78 9.89 -14.31
N ASP A 310 -4.44 9.44 -13.24
CA ASP A 310 -4.42 8.02 -12.87
C ASP A 310 -5.33 7.20 -13.80
N LEU A 311 -6.48 7.74 -14.20
CA LEU A 311 -7.35 7.13 -15.21
C LEU A 311 -6.67 7.04 -16.58
N GLU A 312 -5.99 8.10 -17.01
CA GLU A 312 -5.19 8.10 -18.23
C GLU A 312 -4.08 7.03 -18.18
N TYR A 313 -3.41 6.89 -17.04
CA TYR A 313 -2.44 5.82 -16.83
C TYR A 313 -3.07 4.41 -16.94
N LEU A 314 -4.24 4.18 -16.36
CA LEU A 314 -4.93 2.89 -16.44
C LEU A 314 -5.37 2.55 -17.88
N LEU A 315 -5.88 3.55 -18.61
CA LEU A 315 -6.24 3.41 -20.02
C LEU A 315 -5.01 3.08 -20.88
N GLU A 316 -3.88 3.77 -20.67
CA GLU A 316 -2.66 3.50 -21.43
C GLU A 316 -2.07 2.13 -21.10
N THR A 317 -2.05 1.75 -19.81
CA THR A 317 -1.66 0.39 -19.37
C THR A 317 -2.47 -0.66 -20.12
N ARG A 318 -3.80 -0.50 -20.18
CA ARG A 318 -4.67 -1.45 -20.87
C ARG A 318 -4.47 -1.43 -22.37
N ARG A 319 -4.20 -0.27 -22.98
CA ARG A 319 -3.95 -0.15 -24.42
C ARG A 319 -2.65 -0.84 -24.83
N GLU A 320 -1.57 -0.59 -24.09
CA GLU A 320 -0.27 -1.25 -24.31
C GLU A 320 -0.39 -2.77 -24.13
N ASN A 321 -1.24 -3.23 -23.19
CA ASN A 321 -1.41 -4.65 -22.89
C ASN A 321 -2.44 -5.39 -23.79
N GLY A 322 -3.42 -4.69 -24.36
CA GLY A 322 -4.55 -5.27 -25.07
C GLY A 322 -4.19 -5.80 -26.46
N GLN A 323 -4.22 -7.13 -26.67
CA GLN A 323 -3.91 -7.87 -27.91
C GLN A 323 -2.41 -8.00 -28.29
N LEU A 324 -1.53 -8.26 -27.34
CA LEU A 324 -0.26 -8.98 -27.57
C LEU A 324 -0.31 -10.27 -26.72
N THR A 325 -1.03 -11.27 -27.21
CA THR A 325 -1.03 -12.61 -26.63
C THR A 325 0.24 -13.33 -27.03
N THR A 326 1.11 -13.59 -26.04
CA THR A 326 1.67 -14.91 -25.72
C THR A 326 2.51 -14.82 -24.45
N ASP A 327 2.14 -15.57 -23.41
CA ASP A 327 3.07 -15.85 -22.30
C ASP A 327 4.33 -16.48 -22.88
N ILE A 328 5.51 -15.94 -22.55
CA ILE A 328 6.81 -16.52 -22.92
C ILE A 328 6.87 -18.01 -22.52
N LYS A 329 6.20 -18.37 -21.41
CA LYS A 329 6.02 -19.76 -20.95
C LYS A 329 5.32 -20.65 -21.97
N ASN A 330 4.21 -20.19 -22.57
CA ASN A 330 3.39 -21.01 -23.47
C ASN A 330 3.99 -21.16 -24.89
N GLU A 331 4.79 -20.20 -25.36
CA GLU A 331 5.52 -20.32 -26.64
C GLU A 331 6.79 -21.19 -26.57
N LEU A 332 7.44 -21.25 -25.41
CA LEU A 332 8.61 -22.13 -25.20
C LEU A 332 8.17 -23.58 -24.97
N LEU A 333 7.11 -23.81 -24.20
CA LEU A 333 6.56 -25.15 -23.92
C LEU A 333 5.95 -25.83 -25.15
N SER A 334 5.39 -25.06 -26.10
CA SER A 334 4.79 -25.61 -27.34
C SER A 334 5.81 -25.94 -28.44
N GLY A 335 7.07 -25.48 -28.32
CA GLY A 335 8.14 -25.75 -29.28
C GLY A 335 8.88 -27.08 -29.08
N VAL A 336 8.64 -27.77 -27.96
CA VAL A 336 9.34 -29.02 -27.59
C VAL A 336 8.69 -30.25 -28.23
N THR A 337 7.42 -30.16 -28.66
CA THR A 337 6.67 -31.30 -29.20
C THR A 337 6.58 -31.37 -30.73
N ALA A 338 7.22 -30.45 -31.49
CA ALA A 338 7.18 -30.47 -32.95
C ALA A 338 8.53 -30.11 -33.58
N LEU A 339 9.46 -31.06 -33.57
CA LEU A 339 10.61 -31.10 -34.48
C LEU A 339 10.90 -32.57 -34.81
N ASP A 340 10.13 -33.07 -35.78
CA ASP A 340 10.31 -34.37 -36.39
C ASP A 340 11.54 -34.30 -37.33
N ILE A 341 12.70 -34.72 -36.82
CA ILE A 341 13.93 -34.80 -37.63
C ILE A 341 13.87 -36.14 -38.38
N ARG A 342 13.61 -36.06 -39.69
CA ARG A 342 14.00 -37.12 -40.64
C ARG A 342 15.50 -37.36 -40.50
N THR A 343 15.86 -38.54 -40.04
CA THR A 343 17.22 -39.08 -40.07
C THR A 343 17.77 -39.08 -41.50
N PRO A 344 18.94 -38.49 -41.78
CA PRO A 344 19.64 -38.74 -43.04
C PRO A 344 20.34 -40.09 -42.95
N GLY A 345 20.07 -40.93 -43.95
CA GLY A 345 20.76 -42.19 -44.16
C GLY A 345 22.25 -41.99 -44.41
N ARG A 346 22.99 -42.95 -43.87
CA ARG A 346 24.31 -43.43 -44.23
C ARG A 346 24.52 -43.43 -45.75
N GLU A 347 25.51 -42.67 -46.25
CA GLU A 347 26.21 -43.00 -47.49
C GLU A 347 27.53 -42.24 -47.65
N ASP A 348 28.43 -42.89 -48.38
CA ASP A 348 29.88 -42.79 -48.36
C ASP A 348 30.48 -41.56 -49.06
N ILE A 349 31.73 -41.32 -48.69
CA ILE A 349 32.68 -40.39 -49.27
C ILE A 349 32.92 -40.74 -50.75
N SER A 350 32.69 -39.80 -51.69
CA SER A 350 33.52 -39.66 -52.90
C SER A 350 33.44 -38.27 -53.57
N PHE A 351 34.61 -37.86 -54.07
CA PHE A 351 34.93 -36.66 -54.86
C PHE A 351 34.30 -36.66 -56.27
N ASN A 352 33.89 -35.50 -56.81
CA ASN A 352 34.62 -34.73 -57.86
C ASN A 352 33.79 -33.50 -58.37
N PRO A 353 34.44 -32.42 -58.85
CA PRO A 353 33.85 -31.13 -59.17
C PRO A 353 33.48 -31.01 -60.66
N ARG A 354 32.54 -30.11 -60.99
CA ARG A 354 32.55 -29.27 -62.21
C ARG A 354 31.19 -28.57 -62.43
N LYS A 355 31.28 -27.23 -62.56
CA LYS A 355 30.51 -26.29 -63.41
C LYS A 355 29.76 -25.17 -62.67
N ASN A 356 30.41 -24.00 -62.69
CA ASN A 356 29.77 -22.69 -62.91
C ASN A 356 29.41 -22.59 -64.43
N PRO A 357 28.54 -21.67 -64.93
CA PRO A 357 28.47 -20.25 -64.51
C PRO A 357 27.09 -19.52 -64.52
N PHE A 358 27.13 -18.32 -63.94
CA PHE A 358 26.28 -17.12 -64.03
C PHE A 358 25.44 -16.83 -65.29
N ARG A 359 24.25 -16.22 -65.08
CA ARG A 359 23.75 -14.87 -65.56
C ARG A 359 22.20 -14.86 -65.66
N LEU A 360 21.45 -13.96 -65.00
CA LEU A 360 21.24 -12.51 -65.14
C LEU A 360 20.13 -12.10 -66.14
N GLN A 361 19.36 -11.09 -65.71
CA GLN A 361 18.43 -10.20 -66.44
C GLN A 361 17.03 -10.77 -66.73
N GLU A 362 15.94 -10.03 -66.59
CA GLU A 362 15.68 -8.59 -66.74
C GLU A 362 14.31 -8.29 -66.04
N ILE A 363 13.93 -7.11 -65.55
CA ILE A 363 13.56 -5.91 -66.31
C ILE A 363 13.55 -4.69 -65.36
N TYR A 364 13.96 -3.58 -65.95
CA TYR A 364 14.30 -2.27 -65.42
C TYR A 364 13.11 -1.28 -65.56
N THR A 365 13.31 -0.05 -65.04
CA THR A 365 12.67 1.24 -65.40
C THR A 365 11.30 1.59 -64.76
N ASN A 366 11.00 2.84 -64.35
CA ASN A 366 11.74 4.10 -64.29
C ASN A 366 11.01 5.20 -63.49
N SER A 367 11.76 6.27 -63.21
CA SER A 367 11.38 7.69 -63.04
C SER A 367 10.84 8.12 -61.66
N LYS A 368 11.52 8.98 -60.87
CA LYS A 368 12.07 10.36 -61.01
C LYS A 368 11.05 11.51 -60.89
N ASN A 369 11.26 12.31 -59.84
CA ASN A 369 11.37 13.79 -59.78
C ASN A 369 10.27 14.65 -59.09
N LYS A 370 10.81 15.56 -58.25
CA LYS A 370 10.49 17.01 -58.00
C LYS A 370 9.64 17.44 -56.78
N TRP A 371 10.36 17.85 -55.72
CA TRP A 371 10.54 19.22 -55.15
C TRP A 371 9.36 20.18 -54.85
N LEU A 372 9.49 20.85 -53.67
CA LEU A 372 9.08 22.23 -53.27
C LEU A 372 7.57 22.48 -52.98
N GLN A 373 7.10 23.37 -52.11
CA GLN A 373 7.53 24.18 -50.95
C GLN A 373 6.30 25.05 -50.57
N PHE A 374 6.28 25.61 -49.34
CA PHE A 374 5.51 26.79 -48.89
C PHE A 374 4.01 26.72 -48.46
N ASN A 375 3.85 26.99 -47.16
CA ASN A 375 3.06 28.03 -46.46
C ASN A 375 1.52 28.17 -46.51
N ASP A 376 1.05 28.33 -45.27
CA ASP A 376 0.15 29.34 -44.71
C ASP A 376 -1.37 29.30 -44.97
N SER A 377 -2.05 29.20 -43.81
CA SER A 377 -3.20 30.01 -43.39
C SER A 377 -4.55 29.78 -44.10
N TYR A 378 -5.57 29.39 -43.33
CA TYR A 378 -6.64 30.28 -42.87
C TYR A 378 -7.76 29.47 -42.19
N THR A 379 -7.93 29.78 -40.90
CA THR A 379 -9.17 29.96 -40.14
C THR A 379 -10.50 30.03 -40.92
N LEU A 380 -11.52 29.26 -40.50
CA LEU A 380 -12.75 29.73 -39.79
C LEU A 380 -13.99 28.80 -39.97
N LYS A 381 -14.62 28.55 -38.81
CA LYS A 381 -16.07 28.53 -38.51
C LYS A 381 -16.97 27.42 -39.07
N ASN A 382 -17.45 26.61 -38.12
CA ASN A 382 -18.86 26.40 -37.76
C ASN A 382 -19.92 26.68 -38.82
N LYS A 383 -20.73 25.66 -39.13
CA LYS A 383 -22.19 25.80 -39.02
C LYS A 383 -22.90 24.47 -38.81
N MET A 384 -23.87 24.54 -37.91
CA MET A 384 -24.76 23.53 -37.36
C MET A 384 -25.93 23.19 -38.30
N THR A 385 -26.41 21.94 -38.18
CA THR A 385 -27.83 21.50 -38.21
C THR A 385 -28.56 21.38 -39.57
N PRO A 386 -29.75 20.75 -39.65
CA PRO A 386 -29.96 19.29 -39.68
C PRO A 386 -31.07 18.89 -40.71
N SER A 387 -31.43 17.61 -40.83
CA SER A 387 -32.73 17.03 -41.30
C SER A 387 -32.45 15.68 -41.99
N GLU A 388 -32.92 14.56 -41.43
CA GLU A 388 -34.22 13.89 -41.72
C GLU A 388 -34.23 13.23 -43.11
N THR A 389 -34.78 12.05 -43.41
CA THR A 389 -35.33 10.87 -42.73
C THR A 389 -35.60 9.87 -43.89
N VAL A 390 -35.85 8.59 -43.58
CA VAL A 390 -36.76 7.66 -44.29
C VAL A 390 -36.18 6.63 -45.30
N MET A 391 -36.31 5.36 -44.86
CA MET A 391 -36.72 4.11 -45.53
C MET A 391 -36.11 3.63 -46.86
N GLY A 392 -35.77 2.34 -46.86
CA GLY A 392 -36.46 1.40 -47.76
C GLY A 392 -35.59 0.38 -48.52
N SER A 393 -35.51 -0.83 -47.96
CA SER A 393 -35.65 -2.13 -48.64
C SER A 393 -34.85 -2.44 -49.93
N ARG A 394 -34.05 -3.51 -49.92
CA ARG A 394 -34.40 -4.81 -50.53
C ARG A 394 -33.24 -5.81 -50.47
N GLU A 395 -33.63 -7.05 -50.15
CA GLU A 395 -32.87 -8.29 -50.31
C GLU A 395 -32.50 -8.53 -51.78
N TYR A 396 -31.30 -9.08 -52.01
CA TYR A 396 -31.13 -10.15 -52.99
C TYR A 396 -30.00 -11.09 -52.56
N SER A 397 -30.36 -12.37 -52.53
CA SER A 397 -29.53 -13.54 -52.30
C SER A 397 -28.63 -13.80 -53.51
N ASP A 398 -27.38 -14.19 -53.27
CA ASP A 398 -26.70 -15.22 -54.07
C ASP A 398 -25.40 -15.67 -53.37
N GLN A 399 -25.44 -16.87 -52.80
CA GLN A 399 -24.27 -17.76 -52.60
C GLN A 399 -23.94 -18.42 -53.95
N PRO A 400 -22.69 -18.82 -54.28
CA PRO A 400 -21.94 -19.88 -53.56
C PRO A 400 -20.39 -19.79 -53.71
N PRO A 401 -19.57 -20.82 -53.38
CA PRO A 401 -19.71 -21.92 -52.43
C PRO A 401 -18.61 -21.94 -51.35
N ASP A 402 -18.90 -22.69 -50.29
CA ASP A 402 -17.98 -23.17 -49.27
C ASP A 402 -17.02 -24.23 -49.85
N VAL A 403 -15.71 -24.00 -49.74
CA VAL A 403 -14.67 -25.04 -49.81
C VAL A 403 -13.76 -24.87 -48.60
N THR A 404 -14.02 -25.75 -47.64
CA THR A 404 -13.30 -25.98 -46.40
C THR A 404 -11.82 -26.34 -46.60
N THR A 405 -11.03 -26.05 -45.55
CA THR A 405 -9.71 -26.59 -45.19
C THR A 405 -8.45 -25.82 -45.60
N HIS A 406 -8.29 -24.62 -45.03
CA HIS A 406 -6.96 -24.15 -44.65
C HIS A 406 -6.78 -24.25 -43.14
N THR A 407 -6.04 -25.27 -42.70
CA THR A 407 -5.33 -25.28 -41.43
C THR A 407 -4.51 -24.00 -41.31
N GLN A 408 -5.04 -23.01 -40.60
CA GLN A 408 -4.27 -21.86 -40.13
C GLN A 408 -3.21 -22.39 -39.16
N LYS A 409 -1.98 -22.60 -39.65
CA LYS A 409 -0.80 -22.54 -38.79
C LYS A 409 -0.81 -21.15 -38.15
N LYS A 410 -1.22 -21.05 -36.87
CA LYS A 410 -1.12 -19.82 -36.09
C LYS A 410 0.32 -19.32 -36.20
N ALA A 411 0.53 -18.19 -36.87
CA ALA A 411 1.82 -17.52 -36.94
C ALA A 411 2.23 -17.11 -35.51
N LYS A 412 3.40 -17.58 -35.07
CA LYS A 412 4.07 -17.26 -33.79
C LYS A 412 4.24 -15.75 -33.68
N ARG A 413 3.69 -15.10 -32.64
CA ARG A 413 3.66 -13.62 -32.54
C ARG A 413 4.83 -13.13 -31.70
N VAL A 414 5.84 -12.60 -32.38
CA VAL A 414 7.04 -11.99 -31.80
C VAL A 414 6.75 -10.51 -31.48
N GLY A 415 7.10 -10.04 -30.27
CA GLY A 415 6.92 -8.64 -29.87
C GLY A 415 7.30 -8.32 -28.41
N PHE A 416 6.80 -7.20 -27.89
CA PHE A 416 6.92 -6.79 -26.49
C PHE A 416 5.85 -7.46 -25.61
N THR A 417 6.26 -7.88 -24.41
CA THR A 417 5.38 -8.40 -23.36
C THR A 417 5.48 -7.53 -22.12
N MET A 418 4.34 -7.12 -21.57
CA MET A 418 4.30 -6.35 -20.32
C MET A 418 4.73 -7.25 -19.16
N VAL A 419 5.81 -6.87 -18.48
CA VAL A 419 6.32 -7.57 -17.29
C VAL A 419 5.88 -6.86 -16.00
N TYR A 420 5.52 -5.58 -16.09
CA TYR A 420 4.92 -4.81 -15.00
C TYR A 420 4.00 -3.70 -15.54
N PRO A 421 2.79 -3.50 -14.98
CA PRO A 421 2.14 -4.34 -13.98
C PRO A 421 1.78 -5.73 -14.52
N SER A 422 1.58 -6.72 -13.65
CA SER A 422 1.25 -8.09 -14.04
C SER A 422 0.37 -8.80 -13.00
N PRO A 423 -0.36 -9.89 -13.35
CA PRO A 423 -1.20 -10.63 -12.42
C PRO A 423 -0.45 -11.22 -11.21
N VAL A 424 0.83 -11.56 -11.40
CA VAL A 424 1.73 -12.05 -10.33
C VAL A 424 2.44 -10.91 -9.59
N GLY A 425 2.08 -9.65 -9.86
CA GLY A 425 2.78 -8.47 -9.36
C GLY A 425 2.95 -8.39 -7.84
N ARG A 426 2.11 -9.09 -7.06
CA ARG A 426 2.20 -9.17 -5.60
C ARG A 426 3.52 -9.76 -5.09
N ILE A 427 4.25 -10.54 -5.90
CA ILE A 427 5.59 -11.02 -5.54
C ILE A 427 6.59 -9.86 -5.32
N TYR A 428 6.27 -8.66 -5.81
CA TYR A 428 7.09 -7.47 -5.65
C TYR A 428 6.65 -6.58 -4.48
N ASP A 429 5.60 -6.93 -3.72
CA ASP A 429 5.10 -6.13 -2.60
C ASP A 429 6.22 -5.81 -1.58
N GLN A 430 6.99 -6.84 -1.20
CA GLN A 430 8.11 -6.71 -0.27
C GLN A 430 9.23 -5.83 -0.86
N VAL A 431 9.61 -6.06 -2.13
CA VAL A 431 10.65 -5.27 -2.82
C VAL A 431 10.29 -3.79 -2.89
N ILE A 432 9.02 -3.50 -3.19
CA ILE A 432 8.48 -2.14 -3.27
C ILE A 432 8.46 -1.49 -1.89
N GLY A 433 8.06 -2.23 -0.85
CA GLY A 433 8.08 -1.78 0.55
C GLY A 433 9.49 -1.44 1.04
N ASP A 434 10.44 -2.36 0.86
CA ASP A 434 11.84 -2.18 1.27
C ASP A 434 12.50 -1.00 0.55
N LEU A 435 12.26 -0.87 -0.77
CA LEU A 435 12.72 0.28 -1.56
C LEU A 435 12.12 1.60 -1.07
N TYR A 436 10.82 1.62 -0.77
CA TYR A 436 10.16 2.81 -0.26
C TYR A 436 10.70 3.22 1.11
N HIS A 437 10.90 2.26 2.02
CA HIS A 437 11.50 2.51 3.32
C HIS A 437 12.93 3.05 3.21
N ALA A 438 13.76 2.47 2.33
CA ALA A 438 15.12 2.94 2.06
C ALA A 438 15.16 4.39 1.53
N VAL A 439 14.13 4.84 0.81
CA VAL A 439 14.03 6.21 0.28
C VAL A 439 13.43 7.19 1.30
N SER A 440 12.41 6.77 2.04
CA SER A 440 11.65 7.61 2.98
C SER A 440 12.46 8.09 4.19
N THR A 441 13.49 7.33 4.60
CA THR A 441 14.39 7.67 5.72
C THR A 441 15.27 8.91 5.47
N ASN A 442 15.32 9.43 4.24
CA ASN A 442 16.14 10.60 3.87
C ASN A 442 15.34 11.82 3.38
N THR A 443 14.01 11.78 3.34
CA THR A 443 13.21 12.92 2.86
C THR A 443 11.98 13.16 3.71
N SER A 444 12.10 14.13 4.61
CA SER A 444 11.00 14.73 5.36
C SER A 444 10.16 15.64 4.46
N THR A 445 9.34 15.07 3.57
CA THR A 445 8.36 15.87 2.83
C THR A 445 7.07 15.10 2.60
N ALA A 446 6.04 15.45 3.37
CA ALA A 446 4.65 15.14 3.09
C ALA A 446 4.17 15.98 1.88
N PHE A 447 3.57 15.33 0.88
CA PHE A 447 2.90 16.03 -0.22
C PHE A 447 1.57 15.35 -0.57
N ALA A 448 0.49 16.14 -0.57
CA ALA A 448 -0.78 15.80 -1.20
C ALA A 448 -0.56 15.41 -2.69
N PRO A 449 -1.27 14.43 -3.26
CA PRO A 449 -1.06 14.07 -4.66
C PRO A 449 -1.91 14.95 -5.58
N ALA A 450 -1.26 15.53 -6.59
CA ALA A 450 -1.91 15.83 -7.86
C ALA A 450 -2.18 14.55 -8.68
N ALA A 451 -1.56 13.41 -8.30
CA ALA A 451 -1.78 12.05 -8.80
C ALA A 451 -0.95 11.02 -7.98
N TYR A 452 -1.32 9.74 -7.91
CA TYR A 452 -0.72 8.72 -7.01
C TYR A 452 0.69 8.22 -7.42
N LEU A 453 1.49 7.72 -6.47
CA LEU A 453 2.77 7.05 -6.75
C LEU A 453 2.57 5.57 -7.09
N LEU A 454 3.64 4.92 -7.56
CA LEU A 454 3.65 3.48 -7.79
C LEU A 454 3.23 2.68 -6.55
N THR A 455 3.74 3.03 -5.37
CA THR A 455 3.38 2.39 -4.10
C THR A 455 1.90 2.45 -3.81
N ASP A 456 1.26 3.56 -4.17
CA ASP A 456 -0.15 3.79 -3.91
C ASP A 456 -1.03 3.01 -4.90
N LEU A 457 -0.61 2.92 -6.17
CA LEU A 457 -1.37 2.27 -7.24
C LEU A 457 -1.04 0.78 -7.43
N HIS A 458 0.06 0.27 -6.85
CA HIS A 458 0.55 -1.10 -7.10
C HIS A 458 -0.51 -2.17 -6.85
N GLY A 459 -1.20 -2.10 -5.71
CA GLY A 459 -2.26 -3.05 -5.36
C GLY A 459 -3.44 -3.01 -6.33
N LEU A 460 -3.81 -1.81 -6.79
CA LEU A 460 -4.88 -1.62 -7.76
C LEU A 460 -4.51 -2.18 -9.14
N VAL A 461 -3.37 -1.78 -9.70
CA VAL A 461 -2.97 -2.17 -11.06
C VAL A 461 -2.74 -3.68 -11.15
N THR A 462 -2.19 -4.30 -10.11
CA THR A 462 -2.00 -5.75 -10.02
C THR A 462 -3.35 -6.48 -9.99
N SER A 463 -4.33 -5.94 -9.25
CA SER A 463 -5.67 -6.53 -9.16
C SER A 463 -6.46 -6.38 -10.47
N LEU A 464 -6.34 -5.23 -11.15
CA LEU A 464 -6.93 -5.02 -12.47
C LEU A 464 -6.34 -5.98 -13.52
N GLU A 465 -5.03 -6.18 -13.51
CA GLU A 465 -4.38 -7.13 -14.41
C GLU A 465 -4.78 -8.59 -14.11
N ALA A 466 -4.92 -8.97 -12.84
CA ALA A 466 -5.43 -10.28 -12.45
C ALA A 466 -6.89 -10.50 -12.88
N HIS A 467 -7.74 -9.48 -12.84
CA HIS A 467 -9.11 -9.53 -13.35
C HIS A 467 -9.12 -9.70 -14.88
N HIS A 468 -8.28 -8.94 -15.59
CA HIS A 468 -8.17 -9.06 -17.05
C HIS A 468 -7.55 -10.37 -17.53
N ARG A 469 -6.65 -10.97 -16.74
CA ARG A 469 -5.92 -12.20 -17.05
C ARG A 469 -5.83 -13.08 -15.80
N PRO A 470 -6.88 -13.86 -15.50
CA PRO A 470 -6.87 -14.79 -14.39
C PRO A 470 -5.76 -15.83 -14.61
N LEU A 471 -4.98 -16.11 -13.57
CA LEU A 471 -3.97 -17.17 -13.63
C LEU A 471 -4.67 -18.53 -13.79
N PRO A 472 -4.11 -19.47 -14.59
CA PRO A 472 -4.67 -20.82 -14.70
C PRO A 472 -4.68 -21.51 -13.34
N PRO A 473 -5.72 -22.31 -13.02
CA PRO A 473 -5.75 -23.08 -11.77
C PRO A 473 -4.58 -24.07 -11.73
N GLY A 474 -3.76 -24.00 -10.66
CA GLY A 474 -2.60 -24.87 -10.45
C GLY A 474 -1.23 -24.26 -10.81
N VAL A 475 -1.17 -23.01 -11.28
CA VAL A 475 0.10 -22.28 -11.40
C VAL A 475 0.39 -21.58 -10.06
N SER A 476 1.15 -22.25 -9.18
CA SER A 476 1.79 -21.55 -8.07
C SER A 476 2.74 -20.48 -8.63
N PRO A 477 2.83 -19.27 -8.03
CA PRO A 477 3.92 -18.35 -8.34
C PRO A 477 5.23 -19.09 -8.08
N MET A 478 5.97 -19.40 -9.15
CA MET A 478 7.16 -20.24 -9.10
C MET A 478 8.40 -19.46 -8.59
N LEU A 479 8.19 -18.67 -7.53
CA LEU A 479 9.15 -17.91 -6.76
C LEU A 479 8.61 -17.91 -5.33
N ASP A 480 8.84 -18.99 -4.60
CA ASP A 480 8.78 -18.95 -3.14
C ASP A 480 9.86 -17.95 -2.68
N SER A 481 9.56 -17.17 -1.64
CA SER A 481 10.49 -16.23 -0.99
C SER A 481 11.82 -16.87 -0.56
N HIS A 482 11.92 -18.20 -0.58
CA HIS A 482 13.10 -18.99 -0.25
C HIS A 482 14.19 -19.03 -1.33
N ASP A 483 13.90 -18.75 -2.61
CA ASP A 483 14.92 -18.89 -3.67
C ASP A 483 15.87 -17.68 -3.80
N LEU A 484 15.65 -16.63 -3.00
CA LEU A 484 16.56 -15.48 -2.86
C LEU A 484 17.61 -15.67 -1.73
N GLU A 485 17.53 -16.74 -0.94
CA GLU A 485 18.38 -16.94 0.24
C GLU A 485 19.70 -17.70 -0.06
N GLN A 486 19.89 -18.24 -1.26
CA GLN A 486 21.09 -19.04 -1.56
C GLN A 486 22.22 -18.24 -2.23
N ASN A 487 22.84 -17.35 -1.46
CA ASN A 487 24.30 -17.17 -1.39
C ASN A 487 24.67 -16.12 -0.34
N GLU A 488 24.26 -16.36 0.90
CA GLU A 488 24.70 -15.62 2.07
C GLU A 488 25.81 -16.39 2.81
N ASP A 489 27.10 -16.15 2.55
CA ASP A 489 28.13 -16.72 3.46
C ASP A 489 29.45 -15.93 3.63
N ILE A 490 29.57 -14.68 3.15
CA ILE A 490 30.83 -13.94 3.40
C ILE A 490 30.59 -12.53 3.95
N HIS A 491 29.48 -11.88 3.60
CA HIS A 491 29.21 -10.50 4.04
C HIS A 491 28.31 -10.41 5.27
N GLU A 492 27.52 -11.44 5.60
CA GLU A 492 26.83 -11.53 6.90
C GLU A 492 27.84 -11.63 8.05
N LYS A 493 28.97 -12.33 7.83
CA LYS A 493 30.14 -12.32 8.75
C LYS A 493 30.76 -10.93 8.92
N TRP A 494 30.66 -10.06 7.91
CA TRP A 494 31.23 -8.71 7.92
C TRP A 494 30.28 -7.68 8.56
N LEU A 495 28.96 -7.80 8.33
CA LEU A 495 27.94 -6.99 9.02
C LEU A 495 27.87 -7.31 10.52
N ARG A 496 28.00 -8.59 10.92
CA ARG A 496 28.21 -8.96 12.34
C ARG A 496 29.50 -8.40 12.94
N HIS A 497 30.49 -8.04 12.11
CA HIS A 497 31.73 -7.37 12.54
C HIS A 497 31.61 -5.84 12.60
N GLN A 498 30.60 -5.22 11.97
CA GLN A 498 30.32 -3.78 12.08
C GLN A 498 29.25 -3.48 13.14
N GLU A 499 28.39 -4.44 13.47
CA GLU A 499 27.57 -4.46 14.69
C GLU A 499 28.37 -4.84 15.95
N SER A 500 29.69 -5.10 15.81
CA SER A 500 30.58 -5.39 16.94
C SER A 500 30.88 -4.18 17.84
N THR A 501 30.11 -3.11 17.71
CA THR A 501 29.98 -2.07 18.72
C THR A 501 28.61 -2.11 19.39
N LYS A 502 28.06 -3.30 19.67
CA LYS A 502 27.06 -3.51 20.73
C LYS A 502 26.96 -4.97 21.18
N ASP A 503 26.79 -5.11 22.49
CA ASP A 503 26.46 -6.28 23.33
C ASP A 503 26.08 -7.61 22.65
N ARG A 504 26.75 -8.70 23.03
CA ARG A 504 26.54 -10.09 22.54
C ARG A 504 25.15 -10.63 22.92
N CYS A 505 24.39 -11.13 21.94
CA CYS A 505 23.28 -12.07 22.19
C CYS A 505 23.83 -13.44 22.64
N MET A 506 23.05 -14.19 23.43
CA MET A 506 23.45 -15.50 23.96
C MET A 506 22.99 -16.64 23.03
N GLN A 507 23.78 -17.71 22.94
CA GLN A 507 23.43 -18.92 22.17
C GLN A 507 22.91 -20.07 23.04
N ASP A 508 22.91 -19.91 24.37
CA ASP A 508 22.42 -20.94 25.29
C ASP A 508 20.89 -21.11 25.12
N PRO A 509 20.38 -22.29 24.72
CA PRO A 509 18.95 -22.53 24.55
C PRO A 509 18.11 -22.18 25.78
N THR A 510 18.69 -22.24 26.99
CA THR A 510 17.98 -21.87 28.23
C THR A 510 17.65 -20.38 28.31
N THR A 511 18.31 -19.53 27.49
CA THR A 511 18.09 -18.08 27.46
C THR A 511 17.05 -17.65 26.42
N ALA A 512 16.55 -18.59 25.60
CA ALA A 512 15.57 -18.35 24.56
C ALA A 512 14.29 -17.62 25.00
N PRO A 513 13.69 -17.88 26.18
CA PRO A 513 12.45 -17.22 26.58
C PRO A 513 12.63 -15.80 27.14
N TYR A 514 13.85 -15.27 27.22
CA TYR A 514 14.11 -14.03 27.96
C TYR A 514 14.42 -12.83 27.08
N LEU A 515 14.02 -11.64 27.55
CA LEU A 515 14.44 -10.35 26.98
C LEU A 515 15.77 -9.90 27.59
N GLN A 516 16.62 -9.28 26.78
CA GLN A 516 17.81 -8.55 27.20
C GLN A 516 17.47 -7.16 27.73
N ARG A 517 16.52 -6.47 27.09
CA ARG A 517 16.02 -5.15 27.51
C ARG A 517 14.68 -4.83 26.86
N ILE A 518 13.96 -3.89 27.48
CA ILE A 518 12.77 -3.24 26.94
C ILE A 518 13.15 -1.80 26.58
N ILE A 519 12.73 -1.33 25.41
CA ILE A 519 12.96 0.04 24.95
C ILE A 519 11.60 0.74 24.87
N LEU A 520 11.51 1.90 25.54
CA LEU A 520 10.33 2.77 25.52
C LEU A 520 10.78 4.18 25.13
N VAL A 521 10.08 4.81 24.20
CA VAL A 521 10.31 6.21 23.80
C VAL A 521 9.01 7.00 23.96
N PRO A 522 8.95 8.04 24.81
CA PRO A 522 10.01 8.54 25.69
C PRO A 522 10.42 7.53 26.78
N ASP A 523 11.59 7.73 27.38
CA ASP A 523 12.07 6.89 28.48
C ASP A 523 11.09 6.93 29.66
N ILE A 524 10.55 5.77 30.03
CA ILE A 524 9.63 5.59 31.16
C ILE A 524 10.30 4.70 32.19
N THR A 525 10.36 5.17 33.43
CA THR A 525 10.88 4.39 34.54
C THR A 525 9.95 3.23 34.86
N LEU A 526 10.40 2.00 34.55
CA LEU A 526 9.68 0.77 34.87
C LEU A 526 9.95 0.34 36.31
N THR A 527 8.89 -0.11 36.98
CA THR A 527 8.92 -0.72 38.31
C THR A 527 8.42 -2.16 38.20
N PRO A 528 9.16 -3.18 38.69
CA PRO A 528 10.54 -3.08 39.16
C PRO A 528 11.49 -2.70 38.01
N THR A 529 12.72 -2.29 38.33
CA THR A 529 13.77 -2.12 37.32
C THR A 529 13.90 -3.38 36.47
N PHE A 530 14.09 -3.22 35.16
CA PHE A 530 14.07 -4.34 34.23
C PHE A 530 15.05 -5.45 34.63
N THR A 531 14.54 -6.68 34.68
CA THR A 531 15.35 -7.91 34.80
C THR A 531 14.78 -9.01 33.88
N PRO A 532 15.61 -9.83 33.22
CA PRO A 532 15.10 -10.86 32.32
C PRO A 532 14.10 -11.84 32.97
N LEU A 533 14.14 -12.03 34.28
CA LEU A 533 13.30 -13.00 35.00
C LEU A 533 11.89 -12.48 35.32
N VAL A 534 11.68 -11.17 35.33
CA VAL A 534 10.38 -10.57 35.64
C VAL A 534 9.62 -10.31 34.35
N THR A 535 8.42 -10.87 34.23
CA THR A 535 7.58 -10.74 33.03
C THR A 535 6.51 -9.66 33.13
N SER A 536 6.35 -8.99 34.27
CA SER A 536 5.40 -7.89 34.45
C SER A 536 6.08 -6.62 34.94
N TYR A 537 5.82 -5.50 34.26
CA TYR A 537 6.38 -4.20 34.58
C TYR A 537 5.29 -3.14 34.66
N TRP A 538 5.48 -2.14 35.51
CA TRP A 538 4.56 -1.02 35.67
C TRP A 538 5.29 0.30 35.42
N GLY A 539 4.63 1.23 34.73
CA GLY A 539 5.12 2.58 34.50
C GLY A 539 3.96 3.57 34.48
N GLU A 540 4.27 4.84 34.77
CA GLU A 540 3.27 5.92 34.71
C GLU A 540 3.69 6.99 33.72
N VAL A 541 2.70 7.56 33.02
CA VAL A 541 2.90 8.70 32.13
C VAL A 541 1.88 9.81 32.40
N GLU A 542 2.28 11.04 32.13
CA GLU A 542 1.42 12.22 32.31
C GLU A 542 0.25 12.23 31.31
N TYR A 543 -0.82 12.96 31.67
CA TYR A 543 -2.06 13.06 30.87
C TYR A 543 -1.83 13.41 29.39
N GLY A 544 -0.82 14.22 29.09
CA GLY A 544 -0.49 14.66 27.73
C GLY A 544 0.17 13.60 26.83
N VAL A 545 0.73 12.53 27.40
CA VAL A 545 1.42 11.47 26.65
C VAL A 545 0.41 10.45 26.14
N ILE A 546 0.00 10.61 24.88
CA ILE A 546 -1.02 9.75 24.23
C ILE A 546 -0.43 8.58 23.43
N MET A 547 0.90 8.54 23.27
CA MET A 547 1.63 7.54 22.49
C MET A 547 3.01 7.30 23.12
N VAL A 548 3.47 6.05 23.04
CA VAL A 548 4.84 5.61 23.38
C VAL A 548 5.32 4.66 22.30
N GLU A 549 6.57 4.79 21.86
CA GLU A 549 7.20 3.78 21.00
C GLU A 549 7.73 2.64 21.86
N VAL A 550 7.46 1.39 21.48
CA VAL A 550 7.82 0.21 22.26
C VAL A 550 8.50 -0.85 21.40
N THR A 551 9.54 -1.48 21.93
CA THR A 551 10.11 -2.73 21.42
C THR A 551 10.84 -3.49 22.52
N GLY A 552 11.11 -4.77 22.29
CA GLY A 552 11.96 -5.60 23.13
C GLY A 552 13.19 -6.08 22.35
N VAL A 553 14.27 -6.35 23.07
CA VAL A 553 15.44 -7.05 22.50
C VAL A 553 15.51 -8.41 23.15
N ALA A 554 15.45 -9.48 22.35
CA ALA A 554 15.58 -10.84 22.84
C ALA A 554 17.02 -11.11 23.33
N LEU A 555 17.15 -11.96 24.35
CA LEU A 555 18.44 -12.31 24.93
C LEU A 555 19.18 -13.38 24.12
N ASN A 556 18.43 -14.25 23.43
CA ASN A 556 18.96 -15.35 22.64
C ASN A 556 18.97 -15.01 21.14
N CYS A 557 20.00 -15.46 20.42
CA CYS A 557 20.15 -15.20 19.00
C CYS A 557 19.15 -15.95 18.08
N GLN A 558 18.43 -16.95 18.59
CA GLN A 558 17.35 -17.67 17.89
C GLN A 558 15.96 -17.22 18.34
N ALA A 559 15.86 -16.11 19.07
CA ALA A 559 14.59 -15.55 19.52
C ALA A 559 14.45 -14.09 19.10
N GLU A 560 13.21 -13.64 18.92
CA GLU A 560 12.84 -12.24 18.68
C GLU A 560 11.78 -11.79 19.66
N ALA A 561 11.77 -10.51 20.00
CA ALA A 561 10.64 -9.91 20.72
C ALA A 561 9.67 -9.30 19.72
N ARG A 562 8.38 -9.61 19.82
CA ARG A 562 7.31 -9.12 18.94
C ARG A 562 6.17 -8.52 19.76
N LEU A 563 5.64 -7.38 19.32
CA LEU A 563 4.56 -6.68 20.01
C LEU A 563 3.21 -7.39 19.84
N ASP A 564 2.39 -7.44 20.89
CA ASP A 564 1.07 -8.08 20.96
C ASP A 564 1.09 -9.62 20.87
N ASP A 565 1.55 -10.19 19.76
CA ASP A 565 1.54 -11.63 19.52
C ASP A 565 2.72 -12.13 18.65
N LYS A 566 2.75 -13.43 18.34
CA LYS A 566 3.83 -14.07 17.56
C LYS A 566 4.02 -13.54 16.13
N PHE A 567 3.01 -12.89 15.56
CA PHE A 567 3.05 -12.25 14.23
C PHE A 567 3.18 -10.73 14.33
N GLY A 568 3.35 -10.22 15.54
CA GLY A 568 3.57 -8.81 15.81
C GLY A 568 4.88 -8.26 15.23
N PRO A 569 5.00 -6.93 15.12
CA PRO A 569 6.24 -6.29 14.71
C PRO A 569 7.35 -6.50 15.75
N SER A 570 8.58 -6.79 15.28
CA SER A 570 9.79 -6.88 16.12
C SER A 570 10.56 -5.56 16.22
N THR A 571 10.20 -4.56 15.42
CA THR A 571 10.84 -3.25 15.39
C THR A 571 10.24 -2.29 16.42
N LEU A 572 10.86 -1.12 16.57
CA LEU A 572 10.33 -0.03 17.38
C LEU A 572 9.06 0.54 16.74
N VAL A 573 7.95 0.52 17.49
CA VAL A 573 6.62 0.85 16.96
C VAL A 573 5.78 1.71 17.90
N ASN A 574 4.96 2.59 17.32
CA ASN A 574 4.05 3.47 18.06
C ASN A 574 2.90 2.71 18.71
N TYR A 575 2.73 2.86 20.02
CA TYR A 575 1.60 2.31 20.79
C TYR A 575 0.79 3.45 21.44
N THR A 576 -0.51 3.51 21.19
CA THR A 576 -1.37 4.55 21.78
C THR A 576 -1.84 4.19 23.19
N LEU A 577 -1.85 5.17 24.08
CA LEU A 577 -2.18 5.02 25.50
C LEU A 577 -3.51 5.70 25.84
N GLY A 578 -4.52 4.91 26.18
CA GLY A 578 -5.78 5.40 26.75
C GLY A 578 -5.61 5.85 28.19
N LEU A 579 -6.54 6.66 28.71
CA LEU A 579 -6.54 7.04 30.12
C LEU A 579 -6.69 5.82 31.03
N GLY A 580 -5.92 5.77 32.11
CA GLY A 580 -5.87 4.63 33.02
C GLY A 580 -4.86 3.57 32.59
N GLU A 581 -5.12 2.31 32.96
CA GLU A 581 -4.20 1.19 32.75
C GLU A 581 -4.21 0.71 31.29
N ASN A 582 -3.04 0.71 30.65
CA ASN A 582 -2.81 0.12 29.33
C ASN A 582 -1.92 -1.11 29.48
N ARG A 583 -2.25 -2.19 28.77
CA ARG A 583 -1.43 -3.41 28.74
C ARG A 583 -0.75 -3.53 27.40
N VAL A 584 0.57 -3.69 27.42
CA VAL A 584 1.43 -3.82 26.24
C VAL A 584 2.16 -5.16 26.30
N PRO A 585 1.70 -6.19 25.56
CA PRO A 585 2.35 -7.49 25.54
C PRO A 585 3.55 -7.47 24.59
N LEU A 586 4.68 -8.05 25.00
CA LEU A 586 5.85 -8.35 24.18
C LEU A 586 6.08 -9.86 24.21
N ALA A 587 5.73 -10.55 23.13
CA ALA A 587 5.95 -11.96 22.95
C ALA A 587 7.41 -12.22 22.58
N VAL A 588 8.10 -13.09 23.31
CA VAL A 588 9.40 -13.65 22.90
C VAL A 588 9.12 -14.89 22.07
N VAL A 589 9.65 -14.92 20.86
CA VAL A 589 9.26 -15.85 19.81
C VAL A 589 10.49 -16.57 19.28
N ASP A 590 10.42 -17.89 19.18
CA ASP A 590 11.43 -18.71 18.51
C ASP A 590 11.32 -18.54 17.00
N ILE A 591 12.43 -18.17 16.34
CA ILE A 591 12.53 -17.98 14.89
C ILE A 591 13.28 -19.13 14.18
N GLY A 592 13.68 -20.17 14.91
CA GLY A 592 14.33 -21.35 14.33
C GLY A 592 13.39 -22.29 13.56
N HIS A 593 12.08 -22.04 13.61
CA HIS A 593 11.04 -22.87 13.01
C HIS A 593 10.26 -22.11 11.93
N SER A 594 9.65 -22.84 10.99
CA SER A 594 8.84 -22.28 9.89
C SER A 594 7.58 -21.54 10.38
N GLU A 595 7.07 -21.90 11.55
CA GLU A 595 6.01 -21.15 12.22
C GLU A 595 6.54 -20.59 13.54
N PRO A 596 6.44 -19.28 13.80
CA PRO A 596 6.93 -18.67 15.03
C PRO A 596 6.18 -19.21 16.26
N TRP A 597 6.92 -19.63 17.29
CA TRP A 597 6.36 -20.13 18.55
C TRP A 597 6.62 -19.17 19.69
N THR A 598 5.57 -18.78 20.44
CA THR A 598 5.73 -17.92 21.62
C THR A 598 6.34 -18.71 22.77
N LEU A 599 7.57 -18.36 23.14
CA LEU A 599 8.32 -18.95 24.25
C LEU A 599 7.94 -18.32 25.59
N ASN A 600 7.68 -17.00 25.60
CA ASN A 600 7.34 -16.23 26.80
C ASN A 600 6.62 -14.93 26.40
N THR A 601 5.96 -14.27 27.34
CA THR A 601 5.33 -12.96 27.12
C THR A 601 5.59 -12.03 28.28
N TYR A 602 6.21 -10.89 28.00
CA TYR A 602 6.37 -9.80 28.93
C TYR A 602 5.18 -8.85 28.81
N THR A 603 4.64 -8.37 29.92
CA THR A 603 3.50 -7.44 29.95
C THR A 603 3.92 -6.14 30.63
N ILE A 604 3.88 -5.05 29.88
CA ILE A 604 4.13 -3.71 30.40
C ILE A 604 2.78 -3.04 30.67
N HIS A 605 2.52 -2.71 31.93
CA HIS A 605 1.36 -1.98 32.41
C HIS A 605 1.70 -0.49 32.47
N LEU A 606 1.24 0.27 31.48
CA LEU A 606 1.44 1.71 31.42
C LEU A 606 0.16 2.44 31.88
N THR A 607 0.24 3.11 33.02
CA THR A 607 -0.86 3.91 33.56
C THR A 607 -0.73 5.34 33.09
N ARG A 608 -1.65 5.79 32.24
CA ARG A 608 -1.74 7.19 31.83
C ARG A 608 -2.65 7.96 32.79
N ARG A 609 -2.09 9.00 33.41
CA ARG A 609 -2.81 9.80 34.42
C ARG A 609 -4.05 10.51 33.83
N PRO A 610 -5.14 10.65 34.61
CA PRO A 610 -6.29 11.47 34.23
C PRO A 610 -5.90 12.95 34.14
N PRO A 611 -6.76 13.82 33.58
CA PRO A 611 -6.56 15.26 33.65
C PRO A 611 -6.26 15.72 35.08
N PRO A 612 -5.40 16.74 35.26
CA PRO A 612 -5.06 17.27 36.58
C PRO A 612 -6.33 17.63 37.35
N VAL A 613 -6.41 17.15 38.60
CA VAL A 613 -7.47 17.58 39.54
C VAL A 613 -6.93 18.82 40.26
N PRO A 614 -7.64 19.96 40.25
CA PRO A 614 -7.21 21.14 40.98
C PRO A 614 -7.04 20.81 42.47
N SER A 615 -6.05 21.43 43.13
CA SER A 615 -5.90 21.28 44.59
C SER A 615 -7.17 21.77 45.32
N PRO A 616 -7.44 21.29 46.54
CA PRO A 616 -8.62 21.72 47.31
C PRO A 616 -8.71 23.24 47.46
N ASP A 617 -7.58 23.94 47.57
CA ASP A 617 -7.55 25.40 47.67
C ASP A 617 -8.09 26.12 46.43
N VAL A 618 -7.92 25.56 45.22
CA VAL A 618 -8.45 26.14 43.98
C VAL A 618 -9.98 26.09 43.96
N THR A 619 -10.60 25.10 44.62
CA THR A 619 -12.07 25.00 44.73
C THR A 619 -12.69 26.09 45.62
N SER A 620 -11.86 26.86 46.34
CA SER A 620 -12.29 27.99 47.20
C SER A 620 -12.25 29.36 46.51
N LEU A 621 -11.62 29.48 45.33
CA LEU A 621 -11.50 30.73 44.58
C LEU A 621 -12.75 31.02 43.72
N PRO A 622 -13.03 32.29 43.36
CA PRO A 622 -14.08 32.60 42.39
C PRO A 622 -13.73 31.96 41.04
N HIS A 623 -14.58 31.04 40.57
CA HIS A 623 -14.37 30.34 39.30
C HIS A 623 -14.93 31.15 38.13
N GLN A 624 -14.13 31.27 37.08
CA GLN A 624 -14.57 31.69 35.76
C GLN A 624 -15.22 30.51 35.02
N VAL A 625 -16.07 30.82 34.05
CA VAL A 625 -16.70 29.82 33.19
C VAL A 625 -15.90 29.75 31.90
N CYS A 626 -15.32 28.59 31.60
CA CYS A 626 -14.51 28.40 30.40
C CYS A 626 -15.22 27.46 29.43
N GLY A 627 -15.15 27.79 28.15
CA GLY A 627 -15.65 26.98 27.04
C GLY A 627 -14.52 26.34 26.26
N LEU A 628 -14.72 25.10 25.78
CA LEU A 628 -13.81 24.37 24.92
C LEU A 628 -14.56 23.83 23.69
N LYS A 629 -14.18 24.33 22.52
CA LYS A 629 -14.69 23.87 21.22
C LYS A 629 -13.75 22.91 20.51
N GLN A 630 -12.44 23.14 20.62
CA GLN A 630 -11.40 22.30 20.05
C GLN A 630 -10.05 22.61 20.70
N GLU A 631 -9.13 21.66 20.64
CA GLU A 631 -7.75 21.86 21.08
C GLU A 631 -6.90 22.46 19.97
N CYS A 632 -5.88 23.25 20.31
CA CYS A 632 -5.02 23.85 19.30
C CYS A 632 -4.12 22.83 18.61
N GLU A 633 -3.77 21.75 19.31
CA GLU A 633 -2.98 20.63 18.78
C GLU A 633 -3.78 19.74 17.79
N LEU A 634 -5.12 19.78 17.85
CA LEU A 634 -6.03 19.12 16.92
C LEU A 634 -7.09 20.13 16.45
N ARG A 635 -6.65 21.17 15.74
CA ARG A 635 -7.54 22.22 15.21
C ARG A 635 -8.29 21.71 13.98
N ILE A 636 -9.53 21.27 14.20
CA ILE A 636 -10.41 20.72 13.16
C ILE A 636 -11.11 21.82 12.35
N SER A 637 -11.55 22.88 13.01
CA SER A 637 -12.19 24.03 12.36
C SER A 637 -11.27 25.25 12.42
N PRO A 638 -10.79 25.77 11.29
CA PRO A 638 -9.92 26.95 11.29
C PRO A 638 -10.68 28.22 11.74
N SER A 639 -12.00 28.29 11.55
CA SER A 639 -12.80 29.48 11.90
C SER A 639 -13.18 29.54 13.38
N GLU A 640 -13.10 28.43 14.11
CA GLU A 640 -13.45 28.37 15.54
C GLU A 640 -12.22 28.62 16.42
N PRO A 641 -12.38 29.22 17.62
CA PRO A 641 -11.27 29.35 18.57
C PRO A 641 -10.80 27.96 19.03
N CYS A 642 -9.51 27.86 19.36
CA CYS A 642 -8.93 26.67 19.96
C CYS A 642 -8.44 26.98 21.38
N SER A 643 -8.24 25.94 22.19
CA SER A 643 -8.01 26.03 23.64
C SER A 643 -9.25 26.51 24.42
N LEU A 644 -9.09 26.60 25.74
CA LEU A 644 -10.09 27.13 26.65
C LEU A 644 -10.26 28.65 26.43
N SER A 645 -11.50 29.10 26.32
CA SER A 645 -11.86 30.52 26.20
C SER A 645 -12.86 30.93 27.27
N ILE A 646 -12.74 32.16 27.77
CA ILE A 646 -13.68 32.71 28.75
C ILE A 646 -15.07 32.83 28.13
N GLU A 647 -16.08 32.33 28.81
CA GLU A 647 -17.49 32.54 28.50
C GLU A 647 -17.96 33.85 29.14
N SER A 648 -17.71 34.97 28.47
CA SER A 648 -17.94 36.32 29.00
C SER A 648 -19.38 36.60 29.41
N SER A 649 -20.35 35.82 28.91
CA SER A 649 -21.76 35.90 29.31
C SER A 649 -22.03 35.44 30.75
N PHE A 650 -21.08 34.77 31.42
CA PHE A 650 -21.28 34.22 32.76
C PHE A 650 -20.18 34.68 33.72
N ASN A 651 -20.58 35.32 34.82
CA ASN A 651 -19.66 35.80 35.85
C ASN A 651 -19.31 34.75 36.92
N SER A 652 -20.05 33.63 36.99
CA SER A 652 -19.81 32.55 37.92
C SER A 652 -20.41 31.23 37.44
N TRP A 653 -19.84 30.12 37.90
CA TRP A 653 -20.35 28.78 37.60
C TRP A 653 -21.82 28.58 38.00
N ARG A 654 -22.24 29.16 39.14
CA ARG A 654 -23.63 29.07 39.61
C ARG A 654 -24.61 29.74 38.65
N VAL A 655 -24.24 30.90 38.11
CA VAL A 655 -25.07 31.63 37.13
C VAL A 655 -25.14 30.88 35.80
N PHE A 656 -24.05 30.23 35.38
CA PHE A 656 -24.08 29.34 34.23
C PHE A 656 -25.03 28.16 34.43
N LEU A 657 -24.98 27.49 35.59
CA LEU A 657 -25.87 26.36 35.90
C LEU A 657 -27.35 26.77 35.94
N SER A 658 -27.68 27.91 36.54
CA SER A 658 -29.07 28.40 36.57
C SER A 658 -29.58 28.77 35.17
N HIS A 659 -28.73 29.39 34.34
CA HIS A 659 -29.07 29.68 32.95
C HIS A 659 -29.24 28.41 32.11
N SER A 660 -28.34 27.44 32.23
CA SER A 660 -28.46 26.14 31.55
C SER A 660 -29.76 25.42 31.92
N GLN A 661 -30.18 25.51 33.18
CA GLN A 661 -31.45 24.94 33.64
C GLN A 661 -32.67 25.68 33.12
N SER A 662 -32.59 26.98 32.82
CA SER A 662 -33.71 27.76 32.29
C SER A 662 -33.90 27.63 30.77
N LEU A 663 -32.92 27.08 30.05
CA LEU A 663 -33.02 26.81 28.61
C LEU A 663 -34.10 25.74 28.30
N PRO A 664 -34.77 25.85 27.13
CA PRO A 664 -35.73 24.84 26.69
C PRO A 664 -35.05 23.49 26.42
N ALA A 665 -35.84 22.41 26.44
CA ALA A 665 -35.36 21.08 26.09
C ALA A 665 -34.94 21.02 24.61
N CYS A 666 -33.81 20.38 24.31
CA CYS A 666 -33.36 20.20 22.93
C CYS A 666 -34.27 19.23 22.17
N HIS A 667 -34.71 19.64 20.97
CA HIS A 667 -35.51 18.80 20.07
C HIS A 667 -34.66 17.85 19.20
N GLN A 668 -33.37 18.15 19.03
CA GLN A 668 -32.42 17.38 18.21
C GLN A 668 -31.15 17.13 19.01
N GLY A 669 -30.47 16.00 18.76
CA GLY A 669 -29.25 15.60 19.45
C GLY A 669 -27.95 16.14 18.86
N ASP A 670 -28.02 16.92 17.78
CA ASP A 670 -26.90 17.62 17.14
C ASP A 670 -26.98 19.14 17.30
N ALA A 671 -27.70 19.61 18.32
CA ALA A 671 -27.74 21.02 18.67
C ALA A 671 -26.31 21.55 18.92
N HIS A 672 -25.97 22.66 18.25
CA HIS A 672 -24.63 23.25 18.31
C HIS A 672 -24.27 23.61 19.75
N GLY A 673 -23.06 23.22 20.19
CA GLY A 673 -22.65 23.31 21.58
C GLY A 673 -21.14 23.31 21.77
N ARG A 674 -20.74 23.28 23.04
CA ARG A 674 -19.34 23.24 23.47
C ARG A 674 -19.22 22.57 24.83
N TRP A 675 -18.01 22.13 25.19
CA TRP A 675 -17.71 21.76 26.57
C TRP A 675 -17.59 23.02 27.41
N VAL A 676 -18.18 23.01 28.61
CA VAL A 676 -18.08 24.12 29.57
C VAL A 676 -17.65 23.55 30.91
N LEU A 677 -16.71 24.22 31.57
CA LEU A 677 -16.12 23.80 32.84
C LEU A 677 -15.74 25.00 33.72
N PRO A 678 -15.78 24.87 35.04
CA PRO A 678 -15.33 25.90 35.97
C PRO A 678 -13.81 25.86 36.12
N CYS A 679 -13.16 27.01 36.03
CA CYS A 679 -11.72 27.14 36.22
C CYS A 679 -11.36 28.41 36.99
N ALA A 680 -10.24 28.40 37.73
CA ALA A 680 -9.70 29.65 38.26
C ALA A 680 -9.12 30.55 37.14
N SER A 681 -8.57 29.95 36.08
CA SER A 681 -8.09 30.62 34.89
C SER A 681 -8.41 29.78 33.65
N CYS A 682 -8.93 30.40 32.59
CA CYS A 682 -9.13 29.72 31.30
C CYS A 682 -7.83 29.58 30.50
N VAL A 683 -6.70 30.12 30.98
CA VAL A 683 -5.40 29.97 30.32
C VAL A 683 -4.71 28.68 30.77
N GLU A 684 -4.82 28.35 32.06
CA GLU A 684 -4.12 27.22 32.67
C GLU A 684 -5.05 26.02 32.90
N ARG A 685 -4.91 25.00 32.04
CA ARG A 685 -5.74 23.77 32.07
C ARG A 685 -5.72 23.02 33.41
N VAL A 686 -4.63 23.14 34.16
CA VAL A 686 -4.43 22.50 35.48
C VAL A 686 -5.33 23.10 36.56
N LEU A 687 -5.83 24.33 36.35
CA LEU A 687 -6.69 25.06 37.28
C LEU A 687 -8.19 24.88 36.99
N CYS A 688 -8.53 23.93 36.11
CA CYS A 688 -9.90 23.62 35.71
C CYS A 688 -10.39 22.33 36.37
N ASP A 689 -11.62 22.32 36.88
CA ASP A 689 -12.25 21.09 37.38
C ASP A 689 -12.90 20.30 36.24
N TRP A 690 -12.11 19.42 35.63
CA TRP A 690 -12.54 18.56 34.53
C TRP A 690 -13.66 17.57 34.92
N SER A 691 -13.80 17.24 36.21
CA SER A 691 -14.87 16.35 36.70
C SER A 691 -16.25 16.99 36.62
N LYS A 692 -16.31 18.32 36.46
CA LYS A 692 -17.55 19.10 36.30
C LYS A 692 -17.81 19.52 34.85
N ALA A 693 -16.99 19.06 33.90
CA ALA A 693 -17.15 19.41 32.50
C ALA A 693 -18.48 18.90 31.95
N VAL A 694 -19.27 19.80 31.34
CA VAL A 694 -20.57 19.48 30.73
C VAL A 694 -20.59 19.87 29.26
N TRP A 695 -21.23 19.06 28.43
CA TRP A 695 -21.57 19.46 27.06
C TRP A 695 -22.84 20.32 27.10
N GLN A 696 -22.73 21.56 26.65
CA GLN A 696 -23.84 22.52 26.69
C GLN A 696 -24.11 23.09 25.29
N PRO A 697 -25.25 22.74 24.66
CA PRO A 697 -25.75 23.46 23.50
C PRO A 697 -26.05 24.93 23.83
N PHE A 698 -25.92 25.82 22.87
CA PHE A 698 -26.06 27.27 23.10
C PHE A 698 -27.51 27.71 23.40
N SER A 699 -28.49 27.04 22.79
CA SER A 699 -29.89 27.48 22.79
C SER A 699 -30.85 26.52 23.50
N CYS A 700 -30.38 25.37 23.96
CA CYS A 700 -31.22 24.36 24.58
C CYS A 700 -30.40 23.49 25.56
N THR A 701 -31.09 22.65 26.34
CA THR A 701 -30.47 21.69 27.27
C THR A 701 -30.99 20.27 27.07
N HIS A 702 -30.10 19.28 27.23
CA HIS A 702 -30.47 17.87 27.23
C HIS A 702 -30.66 17.40 28.68
N SER A 703 -31.91 17.14 29.08
CA SER A 703 -32.23 16.62 30.41
C SER A 703 -31.62 15.23 30.64
N ALA A 704 -31.12 14.95 31.84
CA ALA A 704 -30.77 13.60 32.24
C ALA A 704 -32.06 12.82 32.55
N LEU A 705 -32.38 11.79 31.74
CA LEU A 705 -33.54 10.94 32.00
C LEU A 705 -33.30 10.10 33.27
N THR A 706 -34.25 10.17 34.21
CA THR A 706 -34.25 9.27 35.37
C THR A 706 -34.43 7.83 34.91
N THR A 707 -33.92 6.87 35.70
CA THR A 707 -34.09 5.45 35.39
C THR A 707 -35.56 5.06 35.21
N HIS A 708 -36.46 5.62 36.03
CA HIS A 708 -37.89 5.41 35.91
C HIS A 708 -38.45 5.86 34.55
N HIS A 709 -38.16 7.10 34.12
CA HIS A 709 -38.61 7.60 32.83
C HIS A 709 -38.02 6.82 31.66
N LEU A 710 -36.74 6.44 31.75
CA LEU A 710 -36.08 5.62 30.72
C LEU A 710 -36.73 4.23 30.59
N ARG A 711 -37.03 3.57 31.72
CA ARG A 711 -37.71 2.27 31.74
C ARG A 711 -39.12 2.37 31.14
N HIS A 712 -39.87 3.41 31.48
CA HIS A 712 -41.19 3.66 30.92
C HIS A 712 -41.13 3.90 29.40
N CYS A 713 -40.23 4.77 28.95
CA CYS A 713 -40.05 5.08 27.53
C CYS A 713 -39.61 3.88 26.71
N LEU A 714 -38.66 3.08 27.20
CA LEU A 714 -38.13 1.94 26.45
C LEU A 714 -38.99 0.67 26.57
N HIS A 715 -40.08 0.73 27.34
CA HIS A 715 -41.02 -0.38 27.48
C HIS A 715 -41.63 -0.77 26.13
N GLY A 716 -41.49 -2.05 25.74
CA GLY A 716 -41.99 -2.60 24.49
C GLY A 716 -41.17 -2.21 23.24
N LYS A 717 -40.02 -1.55 23.41
CA LYS A 717 -39.15 -1.13 22.29
C LYS A 717 -38.09 -2.17 21.94
N THR A 718 -37.77 -2.24 20.64
CA THR A 718 -36.63 -2.99 20.10
C THR A 718 -35.65 -2.01 19.49
N LEU A 719 -34.43 -1.96 20.04
CA LEU A 719 -33.37 -1.04 19.62
C LEU A 719 -32.30 -1.82 18.85
N VAL A 720 -32.05 -1.41 17.62
CA VAL A 720 -31.15 -2.06 16.68
C VAL A 720 -29.97 -1.15 16.39
N PHE A 721 -28.78 -1.54 16.80
CA PHE A 721 -27.54 -0.78 16.65
C PHE A 721 -26.68 -1.39 15.54
N LEU A 722 -26.33 -0.59 14.53
CA LEU A 722 -25.39 -0.98 13.48
C LEU A 722 -24.25 0.04 13.44
N GLY A 723 -23.06 -0.37 13.85
CA GLY A 723 -21.96 0.59 13.91
C GLY A 723 -20.68 0.10 14.53
N ASP A 724 -19.88 1.05 15.00
CA ASP A 724 -18.57 0.81 15.58
C ASP A 724 -18.64 0.49 17.08
N SER A 725 -17.49 0.53 17.74
CA SER A 725 -17.39 0.34 19.19
C SER A 725 -18.13 1.39 20.01
N THR A 726 -18.30 2.62 19.51
CA THR A 726 -19.06 3.68 20.19
C THR A 726 -20.55 3.32 20.25
N ASN A 727 -21.13 2.80 19.17
CA ASN A 727 -22.51 2.29 19.19
C ASN A 727 -22.68 1.16 20.22
N ARG A 728 -21.70 0.25 20.31
CA ARG A 728 -21.66 -0.79 21.34
C ARG A 728 -21.60 -0.22 22.75
N GLY A 729 -20.79 0.82 22.98
CA GLY A 729 -20.68 1.52 24.26
C GLY A 729 -21.99 2.18 24.69
N MET A 730 -22.68 2.87 23.76
CA MET A 730 -24.01 3.44 24.00
C MET A 730 -25.04 2.37 24.37
N LEU A 731 -25.06 1.25 23.66
CA LEU A 731 -25.96 0.13 23.93
C LEU A 731 -25.74 -0.44 25.34
N TYR A 732 -24.50 -0.75 25.71
CA TYR A 732 -24.23 -1.32 27.03
C TYR A 732 -24.54 -0.35 28.16
N ALA A 733 -24.28 0.95 27.96
CA ALA A 733 -24.63 1.98 28.93
C ALA A 733 -26.15 2.11 29.13
N LEU A 734 -26.96 1.94 28.08
CA LEU A 734 -28.43 1.89 28.19
C LEU A 734 -28.90 0.64 28.92
N VAL A 735 -28.32 -0.53 28.62
CA VAL A 735 -28.64 -1.79 29.31
C VAL A 735 -28.33 -1.70 30.81
N GLU A 736 -27.15 -1.20 31.17
CA GLU A 736 -26.75 -0.98 32.56
C GLU A 736 -27.73 -0.04 33.27
N ARG A 737 -28.11 1.09 32.65
CA ARG A 737 -29.05 2.04 33.23
C ARG A 737 -30.44 1.45 33.45
N LEU A 738 -30.91 0.59 32.55
CA LEU A 738 -32.23 -0.03 32.64
C LEU A 738 -32.30 -1.09 33.74
N ASN A 739 -31.30 -1.97 33.81
CA ASN A 739 -31.27 -3.09 34.76
C ASN A 739 -30.54 -2.77 36.07
N GLY A 740 -29.96 -1.58 36.19
CA GLY A 740 -29.13 -1.16 37.33
C GLY A 740 -27.71 -1.72 37.31
N THR A 741 -27.49 -2.86 36.66
CA THR A 741 -26.17 -3.50 36.49
C THR A 741 -26.05 -4.15 35.12
N LEU A 742 -24.81 -4.37 34.66
CA LEU A 742 -24.54 -5.15 33.45
C LEU A 742 -24.03 -6.55 33.86
N THR A 743 -24.82 -7.59 33.60
CA THR A 743 -24.52 -8.98 34.01
C THR A 743 -23.62 -9.72 33.02
N SER A 744 -23.66 -9.33 31.75
CA SER A 744 -22.79 -9.90 30.72
C SER A 744 -22.32 -8.81 29.78
N TRP A 745 -21.05 -8.88 29.42
CA TRP A 745 -20.43 -8.02 28.45
C TRP A 745 -19.55 -8.87 27.54
N ASP A 746 -19.45 -8.46 26.28
CA ASP A 746 -18.67 -9.15 25.28
C ASP A 746 -18.04 -8.13 24.33
N LYS A 747 -16.76 -8.34 23.98
CA LYS A 747 -16.09 -7.61 22.90
C LYS A 747 -16.45 -8.19 21.52
N THR A 748 -17.45 -9.07 21.41
CA THR A 748 -17.81 -9.69 20.14
C THR A 748 -18.02 -8.67 19.04
N HIS A 749 -17.44 -9.03 17.90
CA HIS A 749 -17.60 -8.35 16.64
C HIS A 749 -18.69 -8.98 15.77
N ASP A 750 -19.40 -9.96 16.32
CA ASP A 750 -20.51 -10.64 15.69
C ASP A 750 -21.84 -10.05 16.14
N LEU A 751 -22.90 -10.48 15.44
CA LEU A 751 -24.24 -10.03 15.72
C LEU A 751 -24.69 -10.53 17.10
N ARG A 752 -25.04 -9.60 17.98
CA ARG A 752 -25.53 -9.89 19.33
C ARG A 752 -26.97 -9.44 19.50
N VAL A 753 -27.79 -10.26 20.16
CA VAL A 753 -29.14 -9.89 20.59
C VAL A 753 -29.23 -10.09 22.10
N ILE A 754 -29.61 -9.04 22.82
CA ILE A 754 -29.80 -9.01 24.27
C ILE A 754 -31.31 -8.91 24.52
N ARG A 755 -31.89 -9.99 25.06
CA ARG A 755 -33.28 -10.07 25.50
C ARG A 755 -33.33 -10.03 27.02
N GLY A 756 -34.50 -9.78 27.60
CA GLY A 756 -34.67 -9.78 29.06
C GLY A 756 -34.23 -8.48 29.75
N VAL A 757 -34.08 -7.38 29.00
CA VAL A 757 -33.76 -6.06 29.57
C VAL A 757 -35.07 -5.36 29.92
N ASN A 758 -35.07 -4.53 30.98
CA ASN A 758 -36.25 -3.78 31.43
C ASN A 758 -37.44 -4.73 31.72
N ASP A 759 -37.21 -5.70 32.60
CA ASP A 759 -38.15 -6.77 32.98
C ASP A 759 -38.68 -7.59 31.78
N GLY A 760 -37.87 -7.72 30.73
CA GLY A 760 -38.23 -8.46 29.52
C GLY A 760 -39.02 -7.65 28.49
N HIS A 761 -39.26 -6.36 28.73
CA HIS A 761 -40.02 -5.52 27.82
C HIS A 761 -39.16 -4.79 26.78
N THR A 762 -37.83 -4.82 26.88
CA THR A 762 -36.94 -4.15 25.92
C THR A 762 -35.94 -5.14 25.32
N THR A 763 -35.75 -5.06 24.00
CA THR A 763 -34.76 -5.87 23.27
C THR A 763 -33.70 -4.96 22.66
N PHE A 764 -32.43 -5.35 22.75
CA PHE A 764 -31.31 -4.71 22.08
C PHE A 764 -30.69 -5.67 21.07
N ALA A 765 -30.32 -5.17 19.89
CA ALA A 765 -29.55 -5.91 18.90
C ALA A 765 -28.37 -5.06 18.43
N PHE A 766 -27.22 -5.68 18.19
CA PHE A 766 -26.00 -5.03 17.74
C PHE A 766 -25.34 -5.81 16.62
N ALA A 767 -24.82 -5.13 15.61
CA ALA A 767 -23.81 -5.66 14.71
C ALA A 767 -22.69 -4.65 14.49
N TYR A 768 -21.44 -5.15 14.52
CA TYR A 768 -20.27 -4.33 14.24
C TYR A 768 -20.14 -4.12 12.73
N TYR A 769 -19.98 -2.88 12.28
CA TYR A 769 -19.70 -2.56 10.88
C TYR A 769 -18.78 -1.34 10.73
N PRO A 770 -17.82 -1.37 9.77
CA PRO A 770 -17.40 -2.53 8.97
C PRO A 770 -16.43 -3.43 9.76
N LYS A 771 -16.28 -4.68 9.33
CA LYS A 771 -15.39 -5.66 9.97
C LYS A 771 -13.95 -5.51 9.48
N PHE A 772 -13.25 -4.46 9.90
CA PHE A 772 -11.93 -4.07 9.37
C PHE A 772 -10.84 -5.14 9.49
N TRP A 773 -10.93 -6.04 10.48
CA TRP A 773 -9.98 -7.15 10.68
C TRP A 773 -10.15 -8.30 9.67
N LEU A 774 -11.23 -8.30 8.87
CA LEU A 774 -11.37 -9.25 7.77
C LEU A 774 -10.68 -8.70 6.51
N PRO A 775 -10.04 -9.55 5.69
CA PRO A 775 -9.58 -9.18 4.37
C PRO A 775 -10.71 -8.57 3.54
N SER A 776 -10.42 -7.59 2.67
CA SER A 776 -11.46 -6.81 1.95
C SER A 776 -12.47 -7.68 1.20
N ASN A 777 -12.04 -8.78 0.58
CA ASN A 777 -12.90 -9.74 -0.12
C ASN A 777 -13.79 -10.62 0.80
N HIS A 778 -13.55 -10.62 2.10
CA HIS A 778 -14.33 -11.35 3.10
C HIS A 778 -15.21 -10.43 3.96
N ARG A 779 -15.14 -9.11 3.76
CA ARG A 779 -15.96 -8.16 4.52
C ARG A 779 -17.41 -8.25 4.05
N PRO A 780 -18.39 -8.45 4.96
CA PRO A 780 -19.79 -8.46 4.57
C PRO A 780 -20.21 -7.06 4.12
N VAL A 781 -20.99 -6.98 3.06
CA VAL A 781 -21.57 -5.72 2.57
C VAL A 781 -22.59 -5.14 3.56
N PHE A 782 -22.79 -3.82 3.52
CA PHE A 782 -23.60 -3.08 4.49
C PHE A 782 -25.06 -3.57 4.54
N ASP A 783 -25.71 -3.73 3.38
CA ASP A 783 -27.11 -4.16 3.28
C ASP A 783 -27.31 -5.58 3.82
N GLN A 784 -26.39 -6.51 3.53
CA GLN A 784 -26.43 -7.87 4.06
C GLN A 784 -26.31 -7.86 5.58
N THR A 785 -25.39 -7.06 6.13
CA THR A 785 -25.22 -6.91 7.59
C THR A 785 -26.48 -6.35 8.24
N LEU A 786 -27.04 -5.27 7.68
CA LEU A 786 -28.29 -4.66 8.15
C LEU A 786 -29.47 -5.64 8.07
N TYR A 787 -29.59 -6.37 6.97
CA TYR A 787 -30.65 -7.34 6.77
C TYR A 787 -30.60 -8.47 7.79
N GLN A 788 -29.43 -9.05 8.02
CA GLN A 788 -29.22 -10.09 9.04
C GLN A 788 -29.52 -9.57 10.45
N LEU A 789 -29.12 -8.34 10.74
CA LEU A 789 -29.40 -7.69 12.02
C LEU A 789 -30.91 -7.51 12.25
N LEU A 790 -31.63 -6.95 11.28
CA LEU A 790 -33.09 -6.76 11.37
C LEU A 790 -33.84 -8.09 11.50
N LEU A 791 -33.39 -9.14 10.80
CA LEU A 791 -33.97 -10.48 10.93
C LEU A 791 -33.81 -11.05 12.35
N ARG A 792 -32.60 -11.00 12.91
CA ARG A 792 -32.32 -11.58 14.23
C ARG A 792 -32.88 -10.77 15.39
N ALA A 793 -33.07 -9.46 15.21
CA ALA A 793 -33.68 -8.58 16.20
C ALA A 793 -35.19 -8.83 16.41
N GLY A 794 -35.84 -9.57 15.51
CA GLY A 794 -37.28 -9.78 15.53
C GLY A 794 -37.86 -10.36 16.83
N PRO A 795 -39.15 -10.09 17.11
CA PRO A 795 -40.12 -9.44 16.22
C PRO A 795 -40.05 -7.90 16.21
N LEU A 796 -40.09 -7.29 15.01
CA LEU A 796 -40.05 -5.83 14.81
C LEU A 796 -41.46 -5.30 14.48
N ARG A 797 -41.80 -4.11 14.97
CA ARG A 797 -43.10 -3.45 14.74
C ARG A 797 -42.94 -2.23 13.84
N ASN A 798 -43.88 -2.01 12.92
CA ASN A 798 -43.92 -0.81 12.09
C ASN A 798 -44.42 0.42 12.87
N SER A 799 -43.61 0.91 13.81
CA SER A 799 -43.92 2.03 14.70
C SER A 799 -42.63 2.56 15.33
N SER A 800 -42.71 3.66 16.06
CA SER A 800 -41.60 4.22 16.85
C SER A 800 -41.10 3.31 17.98
N ASN A 801 -41.68 2.11 18.15
CA ASN A 801 -41.14 1.07 19.02
C ASN A 801 -40.00 0.28 18.40
N THR A 802 -39.82 0.34 17.07
CA THR A 802 -38.59 -0.13 16.43
C THR A 802 -37.67 1.07 16.25
N VAL A 803 -36.50 1.04 16.87
CA VAL A 803 -35.50 2.11 16.80
C VAL A 803 -34.25 1.56 16.13
N VAL A 804 -33.76 2.23 15.08
CA VAL A 804 -32.54 1.87 14.36
C VAL A 804 -31.50 2.96 14.59
N VAL A 805 -30.41 2.63 15.28
CA VAL A 805 -29.28 3.51 15.53
C VAL A 805 -28.14 3.09 14.61
N VAL A 806 -27.78 3.96 13.67
CA VAL A 806 -26.74 3.68 12.67
C VAL A 806 -25.66 4.75 12.71
N GLY A 807 -24.40 4.35 12.59
CA GLY A 807 -23.30 5.29 12.46
C GLY A 807 -21.97 4.66 12.83
N GLY A 808 -20.87 5.32 12.50
CA GLY A 808 -19.56 4.88 12.94
C GLY A 808 -18.43 5.75 12.42
N VAL A 809 -17.22 5.52 12.94
CA VAL A 809 -16.05 6.32 12.60
C VAL A 809 -15.60 6.04 11.16
N HIS A 810 -15.64 7.08 10.32
CA HIS A 810 -15.05 7.20 8.98
C HIS A 810 -15.62 6.35 7.83
N TRP A 811 -16.73 5.64 8.02
CA TRP A 811 -17.34 4.83 6.95
C TRP A 811 -18.76 5.25 6.54
N VAL A 812 -19.52 5.90 7.44
CA VAL A 812 -20.92 6.25 7.15
C VAL A 812 -21.01 7.36 6.09
N ALA A 813 -21.95 7.22 5.16
CA ALA A 813 -22.15 8.10 4.01
C ALA A 813 -23.64 8.19 3.67
N ALA A 814 -24.04 9.16 2.84
CA ALA A 814 -25.45 9.36 2.46
C ALA A 814 -26.06 8.11 1.79
N GLN A 815 -25.26 7.36 1.02
CA GLN A 815 -25.67 6.08 0.42
C GLN A 815 -26.11 5.06 1.47
N HIS A 816 -25.38 4.95 2.59
CA HIS A 816 -25.71 4.02 3.67
C HIS A 816 -27.04 4.39 4.32
N LEU A 817 -27.31 5.69 4.51
CA LEU A 817 -28.60 6.16 5.03
C LEU A 817 -29.75 5.87 4.05
N HIS A 818 -29.51 5.96 2.74
CA HIS A 818 -30.48 5.54 1.74
C HIS A 818 -30.72 4.02 1.74
N MET A 819 -29.68 3.21 1.94
CA MET A 819 -29.80 1.76 2.09
C MET A 819 -30.60 1.39 3.34
N VAL A 820 -30.45 2.11 4.45
CA VAL A 820 -31.30 1.97 5.65
C VAL A 820 -32.76 2.25 5.33
N SER A 821 -33.06 3.38 4.67
CA SER A 821 -34.44 3.70 4.26
C SER A 821 -35.05 2.59 3.40
N SER A 822 -34.28 2.11 2.43
CA SER A 822 -34.71 1.09 1.47
C SER A 822 -34.93 -0.27 2.15
N ALA A 823 -34.06 -0.65 3.08
CA ALA A 823 -34.21 -1.89 3.84
C ALA A 823 -35.44 -1.86 4.75
N LEU A 824 -35.70 -0.74 5.43
CA LEU A 824 -36.90 -0.56 6.24
C LEU A 824 -38.17 -0.57 5.40
N HIS A 825 -38.15 0.09 4.23
CA HIS A 825 -39.27 0.06 3.28
C HIS A 825 -39.60 -1.37 2.84
N ARG A 826 -38.59 -2.16 2.41
CA ARG A 826 -38.77 -3.56 1.99
C ARG A 826 -39.31 -4.47 3.10
N LYS A 827 -39.01 -4.17 4.37
CA LYS A 827 -39.51 -4.92 5.53
C LYS A 827 -40.85 -4.39 6.06
N GLY A 828 -41.43 -3.35 5.46
CA GLY A 828 -42.65 -2.73 5.95
C GLY A 828 -42.48 -2.04 7.30
N LEU A 829 -41.29 -1.52 7.61
CA LEU A 829 -40.91 -0.88 8.88
C LEU A 829 -40.69 0.63 8.72
N GLN A 830 -41.45 1.29 7.83
CA GLN A 830 -41.29 2.72 7.53
C GLN A 830 -41.56 3.64 8.74
N GLY A 831 -42.39 3.19 9.68
CA GLY A 831 -42.68 3.87 10.94
C GLY A 831 -41.60 3.69 12.02
N ALA A 832 -40.54 2.92 11.75
CA ALA A 832 -39.40 2.81 12.66
C ALA A 832 -38.68 4.15 12.81
N GLN A 833 -38.25 4.45 14.04
CA GLN A 833 -37.44 5.64 14.30
C GLN A 833 -35.99 5.36 13.90
N VAL A 834 -35.40 6.21 13.07
CA VAL A 834 -33.99 6.10 12.68
C VAL A 834 -33.19 7.23 13.32
N ILE A 835 -32.05 6.87 13.93
CA ILE A 835 -31.14 7.78 14.59
C ILE A 835 -29.75 7.63 13.98
N LEU A 836 -29.22 8.69 13.39
CA LEU A 836 -27.84 8.78 12.94
C LEU A 836 -26.95 9.16 14.13
N LYS A 837 -25.98 8.31 14.47
CA LYS A 837 -24.80 8.71 15.23
C LYS A 837 -23.78 9.28 14.25
N THR A 838 -23.34 10.53 14.47
CA THR A 838 -22.35 11.16 13.58
C THR A 838 -20.96 10.51 13.72
N LEU A 839 -19.97 11.05 13.02
CA LEU A 839 -18.60 10.54 13.11
C LEU A 839 -18.03 10.72 14.54
N GLY A 840 -16.92 10.04 14.85
CA GLY A 840 -16.15 10.26 16.08
C GLY A 840 -14.73 10.70 15.73
N ALA A 841 -14.05 11.41 16.64
CA ALA A 841 -12.69 11.89 16.42
C ALA A 841 -11.59 10.81 16.55
N GLY A 842 -11.94 9.52 16.44
CA GLY A 842 -10.97 8.42 16.54
C GLY A 842 -9.95 8.46 15.39
N PHE A 843 -8.86 7.67 15.50
CA PHE A 843 -7.83 7.57 14.45
C PHE A 843 -7.04 8.87 14.18
N HIS A 844 -7.00 9.76 15.17
CA HIS A 844 -6.22 11.01 15.14
C HIS A 844 -4.73 10.82 15.46
N VAL A 845 -4.31 9.60 15.81
CA VAL A 845 -2.93 9.25 16.16
C VAL A 845 -2.45 8.08 15.31
N ALA A 846 -1.19 8.13 14.85
CA ALA A 846 -0.62 7.09 14.03
C ALA A 846 -0.07 5.90 14.83
N ALA A 847 -0.63 4.71 14.63
CA ALA A 847 -0.16 3.45 15.20
C ALA A 847 -0.17 2.32 14.14
N PRO A 848 0.75 1.34 14.20
CA PRO A 848 0.78 0.25 13.23
C PRO A 848 -0.52 -0.56 13.21
N GLY A 849 -0.95 -0.96 12.02
CA GLY A 849 -2.19 -1.73 11.84
C GLY A 849 -3.48 -0.94 12.13
N VAL A 850 -3.38 0.36 12.43
CA VAL A 850 -4.51 1.23 12.74
C VAL A 850 -4.58 2.33 11.69
N HIS A 851 -5.76 2.51 11.09
CA HIS A 851 -6.01 3.62 10.17
C HIS A 851 -5.71 4.96 10.85
N THR A 852 -5.08 5.90 10.15
CA THR A 852 -4.71 7.22 10.70
C THR A 852 -5.18 8.31 9.74
N VAL A 853 -5.70 9.41 10.26
CA VAL A 853 -6.25 10.50 9.43
C VAL A 853 -5.36 11.72 9.55
N SER A 854 -5.02 12.38 8.42
CA SER A 854 -4.23 13.61 8.46
C SER A 854 -5.02 14.76 9.09
N MET A 855 -4.35 15.81 9.57
CA MET A 855 -5.03 17.01 10.11
C MET A 855 -6.01 17.64 9.09
N ARG A 856 -5.63 17.66 7.80
CA ARG A 856 -6.49 18.19 6.73
C ARG A 856 -7.74 17.33 6.54
N ASP A 857 -7.60 16.02 6.69
CA ASP A 857 -8.71 15.10 6.52
C ASP A 857 -9.63 15.11 7.74
N HIS A 858 -9.15 15.44 8.95
CA HIS A 858 -10.02 15.73 10.09
C HIS A 858 -10.97 16.91 9.83
N SER A 859 -10.49 17.98 9.19
CA SER A 859 -11.37 19.10 8.78
C SER A 859 -12.43 18.63 7.77
N ARG A 860 -12.06 17.78 6.81
CA ARG A 860 -13.01 17.19 5.85
C ARG A 860 -14.04 16.28 6.52
N LEU A 861 -13.64 15.55 7.56
CA LEU A 861 -14.56 14.72 8.36
C LEU A 861 -15.59 15.57 9.10
N LEU A 862 -15.22 16.75 9.59
CA LEU A 862 -16.18 17.69 10.18
C LEU A 862 -17.22 18.12 9.14
N ASP A 863 -16.78 18.51 7.94
CA ASP A 863 -17.69 18.93 6.87
C ASP A 863 -18.59 17.79 6.40
N HIS A 864 -18.03 16.57 6.27
CA HIS A 864 -18.80 15.37 5.96
C HIS A 864 -19.81 15.03 7.06
N SER A 865 -19.41 15.13 8.33
CA SER A 865 -20.30 14.90 9.48
C SER A 865 -21.48 15.88 9.48
N LYS A 866 -21.23 17.16 9.18
CA LYS A 866 -22.28 18.19 9.03
C LYS A 866 -23.21 17.89 7.86
N TYR A 867 -22.65 17.51 6.72
CA TYR A 867 -23.42 17.11 5.54
C TYR A 867 -24.34 15.91 5.83
N LEU A 868 -23.82 14.89 6.53
CA LEU A 868 -24.62 13.72 6.92
C LEU A 868 -25.74 14.06 7.89
N ALA A 869 -25.47 14.91 8.88
CA ALA A 869 -26.50 15.40 9.78
C ALA A 869 -27.62 16.10 9.01
N SER A 870 -27.27 17.02 8.11
CA SER A 870 -28.24 17.68 7.22
C SER A 870 -29.04 16.67 6.38
N PHE A 871 -28.37 15.73 5.73
CA PHE A 871 -29.02 14.69 4.92
C PHE A 871 -29.99 13.82 5.74
N ALA A 872 -29.61 13.48 6.97
CA ALA A 872 -30.44 12.72 7.90
C ALA A 872 -31.71 13.51 8.27
N HIS A 873 -31.59 14.81 8.59
CA HIS A 873 -32.73 15.68 8.88
C HIS A 873 -33.73 15.74 7.70
N HIS A 874 -33.25 15.85 6.46
CA HIS A 874 -34.11 15.83 5.26
C HIS A 874 -34.89 14.52 5.08
N ARG A 875 -34.45 13.42 5.72
CA ARG A 875 -35.13 12.12 5.73
C ARG A 875 -35.97 11.89 6.98
N GLY A 876 -36.11 12.90 7.85
CA GLY A 876 -36.83 12.80 9.11
C GLY A 876 -36.10 11.96 10.16
N TYR A 877 -34.79 11.75 10.01
CA TYR A 877 -33.99 11.00 10.98
C TYR A 877 -33.55 11.92 12.12
N GLN A 878 -33.46 11.36 13.33
CA GLN A 878 -32.82 12.04 14.45
C GLN A 878 -31.31 11.93 14.31
N VAL A 879 -30.58 12.89 14.88
CA VAL A 879 -29.11 12.91 14.84
C VAL A 879 -28.58 13.05 16.26
N VAL A 880 -27.49 12.34 16.57
CA VAL A 880 -26.71 12.49 17.80
C VAL A 880 -25.29 12.86 17.41
N ASP A 881 -24.87 14.08 17.74
CA ASP A 881 -23.53 14.54 17.40
C ASP A 881 -22.49 13.99 18.37
N THR A 882 -21.68 13.04 17.92
CA THR A 882 -20.53 12.54 18.66
C THR A 882 -19.22 13.20 18.23
N PHE A 883 -19.17 13.82 17.06
CA PHE A 883 -17.92 14.29 16.46
C PHE A 883 -17.39 15.49 17.23
N ASN A 884 -18.18 16.56 17.36
CA ASN A 884 -17.71 17.77 18.06
C ASN A 884 -17.38 17.48 19.53
N MET A 885 -18.18 16.61 20.17
CA MET A 885 -17.96 16.21 21.56
C MET A 885 -16.63 15.48 21.77
N THR A 886 -16.32 14.51 20.91
CA THR A 886 -15.09 13.71 21.01
C THR A 886 -13.87 14.45 20.49
N ALA A 887 -14.01 15.26 19.43
CA ALA A 887 -12.94 16.09 18.87
C ALA A 887 -12.41 17.11 19.88
N ALA A 888 -13.31 17.81 20.55
CA ALA A 888 -12.95 18.83 21.54
C ALA A 888 -12.15 18.26 22.72
N ARG A 889 -12.35 16.99 23.04
CA ARG A 889 -11.69 16.28 24.13
C ARG A 889 -10.96 15.03 23.63
N TYR A 890 -10.31 15.10 22.46
CA TYR A 890 -9.75 13.93 21.77
C TYR A 890 -8.80 13.09 22.62
N ARG A 891 -8.08 13.71 23.57
CA ARG A 891 -7.16 13.03 24.51
C ARG A 891 -7.87 12.15 25.55
N HIS A 892 -9.19 12.20 25.67
CA HIS A 892 -9.96 11.50 26.72
C HIS A 892 -10.39 10.08 26.34
N PHE A 893 -9.79 9.47 25.31
CA PHE A 893 -10.05 8.06 25.00
C PHE A 893 -9.50 7.16 26.12
N LEU A 894 -10.21 6.08 26.43
CA LEU A 894 -9.93 5.17 27.55
C LEU A 894 -9.17 3.91 27.13
N GLN A 895 -9.40 3.39 25.92
CA GLN A 895 -8.66 2.22 25.42
C GLN A 895 -7.62 2.63 24.38
N GLY A 896 -6.40 2.12 24.54
CA GLY A 896 -5.30 2.25 23.58
C GLY A 896 -5.52 1.53 22.25
N LYS A 897 -4.44 1.41 21.47
CA LYS A 897 -4.39 0.95 20.06
C LYS A 897 -4.98 1.94 19.04
N CYS A 898 -6.28 2.23 19.06
CA CYS A 898 -6.94 3.04 18.02
C CYS A 898 -7.20 4.53 18.37
N ALA A 899 -6.99 4.94 19.62
CA ALA A 899 -7.41 6.25 20.14
C ALA A 899 -8.89 6.62 19.83
N CYS A 900 -9.76 5.61 19.73
CA CYS A 900 -11.13 5.75 19.23
C CYS A 900 -12.22 5.46 20.28
N HIS A 901 -11.85 4.87 21.42
CA HIS A 901 -12.79 4.44 22.46
C HIS A 901 -12.93 5.48 23.57
N PHE A 902 -14.07 6.15 23.63
CA PHE A 902 -14.42 7.07 24.73
C PHE A 902 -15.24 6.39 25.85
N HIS A 903 -15.17 5.05 25.90
CA HIS A 903 -15.74 4.23 26.96
C HIS A 903 -14.84 3.02 27.23
N GLN A 904 -15.00 2.43 28.42
CA GLN A 904 -14.47 1.13 28.78
C GLN A 904 -15.48 0.38 29.63
N VAL A 905 -15.37 -0.94 29.69
CA VAL A 905 -16.21 -1.76 30.57
C VAL A 905 -15.31 -2.40 31.62
N VAL A 906 -15.59 -2.09 32.88
CA VAL A 906 -14.82 -2.57 34.03
C VAL A 906 -15.61 -3.62 34.80
N ALA A 907 -14.93 -4.66 35.27
CA ALA A 907 -15.51 -5.66 36.16
C ALA A 907 -15.48 -5.15 37.61
N ARG A 908 -16.58 -5.35 38.34
CA ARG A 908 -16.70 -5.12 39.79
C ARG A 908 -17.22 -6.39 40.45
N ARG A 909 -16.71 -6.68 41.65
CA ARG A 909 -17.29 -7.74 42.50
C ARG A 909 -18.61 -7.22 43.08
N GLY A 910 -19.72 -7.88 42.73
CA GLY A 910 -21.03 -7.58 43.28
C GLY A 910 -21.13 -8.01 44.75
N ALA A 911 -22.13 -7.48 45.46
CA ALA A 911 -22.36 -7.77 46.88
C ALA A 911 -22.62 -9.26 47.19
N GLY A 912 -22.98 -10.07 46.18
CA GLY A 912 -23.20 -11.51 46.28
C GLY A 912 -22.07 -12.39 45.71
N GLY A 913 -20.89 -11.83 45.38
CA GLY A 913 -19.78 -12.58 44.80
C GLY A 913 -19.83 -12.77 43.28
N GLU A 914 -20.96 -12.47 42.63
CA GLU A 914 -21.08 -12.45 41.17
C GLU A 914 -20.30 -11.27 40.54
N THR A 915 -19.71 -11.50 39.37
CA THR A 915 -19.01 -10.45 38.63
C THR A 915 -20.04 -9.58 37.90
N GLN A 916 -20.08 -8.29 38.25
CA GLN A 916 -20.91 -7.29 37.57
C GLN A 916 -20.02 -6.39 36.73
N TYR A 917 -20.55 -5.86 35.64
CA TYR A 917 -19.83 -4.93 34.77
C TYR A 917 -20.41 -3.53 34.88
N ARG A 918 -19.56 -2.52 34.65
CA ARG A 918 -19.93 -1.10 34.59
C ARG A 918 -19.30 -0.44 33.37
N VAL A 919 -20.07 0.37 32.66
CA VAL A 919 -19.56 1.20 31.57
C VAL A 919 -19.03 2.52 32.14
N GLU A 920 -17.75 2.78 31.92
CA GLU A 920 -17.09 4.03 32.28
C GLU A 920 -16.79 4.87 31.04
N GLY A 921 -16.74 6.20 31.21
CA GLY A 921 -16.46 7.17 30.15
C GLY A 921 -17.42 8.35 30.19
N GLU A 922 -16.93 9.51 30.63
CA GLU A 922 -17.74 10.73 30.80
C GLU A 922 -18.35 11.18 29.47
N ILE A 923 -17.54 11.22 28.40
CA ILE A 923 -18.01 11.63 27.07
C ILE A 923 -19.06 10.63 26.54
N ASN A 924 -18.87 9.33 26.80
CA ASN A 924 -19.84 8.30 26.47
C ASN A 924 -21.17 8.46 27.20
N ALA A 925 -21.12 8.79 28.49
CA ALA A 925 -22.32 9.06 29.26
C ALA A 925 -23.14 10.22 28.67
N VAL A 926 -22.48 11.28 28.20
CA VAL A 926 -23.16 12.45 27.64
C VAL A 926 -23.87 12.12 26.33
N TYR A 927 -23.18 11.57 25.31
CA TYR A 927 -23.85 11.27 24.04
C TYR A 927 -24.86 10.12 24.17
N THR A 928 -24.69 9.22 25.14
CA THR A 928 -25.69 8.19 25.45
C THR A 928 -26.94 8.81 26.07
N ASN A 929 -26.79 9.84 26.90
CA ASN A 929 -27.93 10.58 27.43
C ASN A 929 -28.67 11.38 26.33
N ILE A 930 -27.93 11.99 25.40
CA ILE A 930 -28.51 12.65 24.22
C ILE A 930 -29.27 11.63 23.36
N LEU A 931 -28.69 10.45 23.10
CA LEU A 931 -29.36 9.36 22.41
C LEU A 931 -30.64 8.93 23.13
N ALA A 932 -30.60 8.77 24.45
CA ALA A 932 -31.77 8.41 25.24
C ALA A 932 -32.89 9.46 25.10
N ASN A 933 -32.55 10.75 25.12
CA ASN A 933 -33.51 11.82 24.85
C ASN A 933 -34.06 11.78 23.42
N ALA A 934 -33.22 11.49 22.42
CA ALA A 934 -33.65 11.36 21.03
C ALA A 934 -34.66 10.21 20.85
N ILE A 935 -34.46 9.09 21.55
CA ILE A 935 -35.39 7.95 21.56
C ILE A 935 -36.70 8.30 22.29
N CYS A 936 -36.62 9.08 23.37
CA CYS A 936 -37.74 9.38 24.26
C CYS A 936 -38.40 10.75 24.02
N SER A 937 -38.10 11.43 22.91
CA SER A 937 -38.47 12.82 22.65
C SER A 937 -39.99 13.11 22.71
N HIS A 938 -40.84 12.10 22.50
CA HIS A 938 -42.30 12.21 22.59
C HIS A 938 -42.88 12.04 24.01
N GLN A 939 -42.07 11.72 25.02
CA GLN A 939 -42.50 11.44 26.39
C GLN A 939 -41.80 12.33 27.45
N LEU A 940 -41.06 13.34 27.01
CA LEU A 940 -40.52 14.32 27.95
C LEU A 940 -41.68 15.11 28.56
N PRO A 941 -41.84 15.16 29.89
CA PRO A 941 -42.85 16.00 30.51
C PRO A 941 -42.60 17.45 30.08
N ALA A 942 -43.66 18.16 29.71
CA ALA A 942 -43.64 19.62 29.70
C ALA A 942 -43.18 20.05 31.10
N ARG A 943 -42.07 20.79 31.16
CA ARG A 943 -41.54 21.28 32.43
C ARG A 943 -42.51 22.22 33.11
#